data_AF-B8M086-F1
#
_entry.id   AF-B8M086-F1
#
_cell.length_a   1.000
_cell.length_b   1.000
_cell.length_c   1.000
_cell.angle_alpha   90.00
_cell.angle_beta   90.00
_cell.angle_gamma   90.00
#
_symmetry.space_group_name_H-M   'P 1'
#
loop_
_entity.id
_entity.type
_entity.pdbx_description
1 polymer ?
#
loop_
_entity_poly.entity_id
_entity_poly.type
_entity_poly.pdbx_seq_one_letter_code
_entity_poly.pdbx_strand_id
1 'polypeptide(L)'
;MSVISSRDAPFGQICRVVLGPHLFRYPDEKEGFQYQSPKPVAGAPSTQESESKTLTPEERRSEVTDSDGNVEKAEPTPAPAISQSGYESVSWYSDNDLENPQMWLLAKKTVTFFQICLLTFSVYSGSAIITPAEPDYVEIFGVSTQVSSLVLSMYVLGYGVGPLIFSPMSEVPRLGRNIPYFVSFSLFIIITAIASRVSNFPGLVILRFLQGFLGGPVLATGGASGADILSFPKIPYGLTFWGCATLAGAALGPLLAGFSVPLSSWRWSMYELLILCGFTWILLFFFLPETNADFILLYRARRLRKLTGNENLRSESEIKQGNIHLLALLGNYLTTPFMVTLRDPSVAFINLYTGLIYGIFYSYFESFPIVYTQIHGYSIGIMGVIFLSVIVACFFGAGTYLALVKFHYEPYTMKFGIGSPEHRLLPGVIAGLIAPCGILIFAWTSREWISWVGPTVGIVLYMSCVFVLTMCIFIYLLMSYPRYAASLFAANSFLHSALACGAIHFSQPLFNNLGVAKGCTVLAGLTFACLFGILVLWKCGDKLRARSTFAQLAFLLSACLVIRSYSYPMGYWIEHLHKLRAGYVLQLGLCAPLPHESSPRLGTLVEIFPLSSLSQASTHTRVRAIILSAIAPSHDKTGQAPIRKKKRRYPASPPMTAKRQLWDDCTPYTEPLNHRSRGQEGWLLFPANTRVRIAVIGGTGLQDLPGFTKVASLDIETPWGKPSSPITILHHQCSVSGKDVPVAFLSRHGTHHQIAPHEVPNRANIAALRSIGVRTVIAFSAVGSLQEAIKPRDFVVPDQIIDRTKGVRPFTFFESGVVAHVPFGDPFDENVAKIVRECGHSLEGDGVILHDRGTLVCMEGPQFSTRAESNMYRSFGGSVINMSALPEAKLLAKRTCISNDLHVDDYDCWHEATADVTVEMVMGNMKANAVNARRFVGAVLDALALDSHADTVNAKHLEGGVKFGISTPQTAWSEDAKKKMDFLFPGYF
;
A
#
# COMPACT_ATOMS: atom_id res chain seq x y z
N MET A 1 40.34 -7.40 1.37
CA MET A 1 40.20 -8.08 2.68
C MET A 1 38.79 -8.01 3.30
N SER A 2 37.76 -7.42 2.68
CA SER A 2 36.45 -7.21 3.34
C SER A 2 35.22 -7.79 2.61
N VAL A 3 35.38 -8.83 1.78
CA VAL A 3 34.22 -9.50 1.14
C VAL A 3 33.43 -10.33 2.16
N ILE A 4 34.12 -10.80 3.21
CA ILE A 4 33.58 -11.66 4.26
C ILE A 4 33.96 -11.03 5.61
N SER A 5 33.16 -10.05 6.05
CA SER A 5 33.37 -9.43 7.36
C SER A 5 32.76 -10.35 8.41
N SER A 6 33.60 -11.17 9.07
CA SER A 6 33.18 -12.03 10.19
C SER A 6 32.65 -11.24 11.38
N ARG A 7 32.91 -9.92 11.45
CA ARG A 7 32.35 -8.99 12.46
C ARG A 7 30.84 -9.13 12.61
N ASP A 8 30.12 -9.13 11.48
CA ASP A 8 28.66 -9.07 11.48
C ASP A 8 28.01 -10.46 11.58
N ALA A 9 28.83 -11.52 11.59
CA ALA A 9 28.39 -12.90 11.79
C ALA A 9 28.26 -13.25 13.29
N PRO A 10 27.51 -14.32 13.64
CA PRO A 10 27.35 -14.76 15.04
C PRO A 10 28.67 -14.87 15.80
N PHE A 11 29.71 -15.44 15.17
CA PHE A 11 31.06 -15.52 15.73
C PHE A 11 31.62 -14.14 16.10
N GLY A 12 31.60 -13.18 15.16
CA GLY A 12 32.12 -11.84 15.40
C GLY A 12 31.37 -11.10 16.51
N GLN A 13 30.05 -11.27 16.57
CA GLN A 13 29.23 -10.70 17.65
C GLN A 13 29.59 -11.30 19.02
N ILE A 14 29.79 -12.62 19.11
CA ILE A 14 30.25 -13.28 20.34
C ILE A 14 31.64 -12.78 20.75
N CYS A 15 32.59 -12.72 19.80
CA CYS A 15 33.92 -12.18 20.06
C CYS A 15 33.87 -10.73 20.58
N ARG A 16 32.99 -9.88 20.04
CA ARG A 16 32.81 -8.50 20.53
C ARG A 16 32.26 -8.43 21.96
N VAL A 17 31.38 -9.36 22.35
CA VAL A 17 30.83 -9.43 23.71
C VAL A 17 31.89 -9.93 24.70
N VAL A 18 32.67 -10.95 24.33
CA VAL A 18 33.63 -11.61 25.23
C VAL A 18 34.97 -10.88 25.31
N LEU A 19 35.52 -10.46 24.17
CA LEU A 19 36.86 -9.86 24.05
C LEU A 19 36.82 -8.33 23.92
N GLY A 20 35.62 -7.74 23.93
CA GLY A 20 35.40 -6.30 23.75
C GLY A 20 35.40 -5.84 22.28
N PRO A 21 35.04 -4.56 22.02
CA PRO A 21 34.82 -4.03 20.67
C PRO A 21 36.12 -3.83 19.87
N HIS A 22 37.30 -3.95 20.49
CA HIS A 22 38.58 -3.60 19.87
C HIS A 22 38.97 -4.49 18.68
N LEU A 23 38.54 -5.77 18.66
CA LEU A 23 38.90 -6.74 17.61
C LEU A 23 38.12 -6.51 16.30
N PHE A 24 36.86 -6.06 16.39
CA PHE A 24 35.96 -5.93 15.24
C PHE A 24 35.19 -4.61 15.27
N ARG A 25 35.88 -3.47 15.18
CA ARG A 25 35.29 -2.12 15.30
C ARG A 25 34.30 -1.80 14.16
N TYR A 26 33.19 -1.13 14.49
CA TYR A 26 32.32 -0.46 13.53
C TYR A 26 32.95 0.86 13.05
N PRO A 27 32.51 1.45 11.92
CA PRO A 27 33.01 2.74 11.44
C PRO A 27 32.90 3.84 12.51
N ASP A 28 31.82 3.83 13.30
CA ASP A 28 31.57 4.75 14.40
C ASP A 28 32.41 4.47 15.66
N GLU A 29 33.13 3.34 15.73
CA GLU A 29 34.01 2.99 16.84
C GLU A 29 35.50 3.20 16.50
N LYS A 30 35.82 3.69 15.30
CA LYS A 30 37.20 4.00 14.88
C LYS A 30 37.66 5.33 15.47
N GLU A 31 38.94 5.40 15.81
CA GLU A 31 39.56 6.64 16.34
C GLU A 31 39.44 7.78 15.31
N GLY A 32 39.01 8.95 15.78
CA GLY A 32 38.76 10.12 14.93
C GLY A 32 37.36 10.20 14.29
N PHE A 33 36.46 9.25 14.57
CA PHE A 33 35.06 9.36 14.12
C PHE A 33 34.34 10.52 14.82
N GLN A 34 33.82 11.46 14.03
CA GLN A 34 32.96 12.53 14.51
C GLN A 34 31.56 12.33 13.95
N TYR A 35 30.58 12.18 14.83
CA TYR A 35 29.17 12.15 14.44
C TYR A 35 28.77 13.55 13.94
N GLN A 36 28.48 13.66 12.66
CA GLN A 36 27.79 14.82 12.10
C GLN A 36 26.32 14.46 12.00
N SER A 37 25.46 15.18 12.73
CA SER A 37 24.01 15.09 12.50
C SER A 37 23.77 15.35 11.01
N PRO A 38 22.92 14.58 10.32
CA PRO A 38 22.66 14.82 8.91
C PRO A 38 22.28 16.29 8.72
N LYS A 39 23.11 17.05 8.01
CA LYS A 39 22.79 18.45 7.73
C LYS A 39 21.43 18.47 7.01
N PRO A 40 20.47 19.32 7.40
CA PRO A 40 19.39 19.66 6.50
C PRO A 40 20.05 20.09 5.18
N VAL A 41 19.63 19.49 4.07
CA VAL A 41 20.15 19.79 2.75
C VAL A 41 20.22 21.31 2.61
N ALA A 42 21.43 21.84 2.47
CA ALA A 42 21.68 23.27 2.42
C ALA A 42 21.10 23.84 1.12
N GLY A 43 19.84 24.28 1.22
CA GLY A 43 19.17 25.23 0.35
C GLY A 43 18.57 26.40 1.16
N ALA A 44 19.02 26.59 2.41
CA ALA A 44 18.66 27.72 3.25
C ALA A 44 19.93 28.27 3.91
N PRO A 45 20.30 29.54 3.70
CA PRO A 45 21.49 30.12 4.32
C PRO A 45 21.27 30.28 5.83
N SER A 46 22.16 29.72 6.64
CA SER A 46 22.25 29.98 8.08
C SER A 46 22.98 31.29 8.31
N THR A 47 22.29 32.25 8.92
CA THR A 47 22.82 33.48 9.51
C THR A 47 23.64 33.16 10.76
N GLN A 48 24.95 33.46 10.75
CA GLN A 48 25.64 34.03 11.92
C GLN A 48 26.77 34.96 11.48
N GLU A 49 26.95 35.99 12.30
CA GLU A 49 27.59 37.29 12.12
C GLU A 49 29.08 37.28 11.75
N SER A 50 29.46 38.10 10.76
CA SER A 50 30.70 38.90 10.80
C SER A 50 30.61 40.07 9.80
N GLU A 51 31.37 41.13 10.10
CA GLU A 51 31.19 42.52 9.72
C GLU A 51 31.38 42.88 8.23
N SER A 52 30.60 43.89 7.80
CA SER A 52 30.88 44.93 6.79
C SER A 52 31.78 44.60 5.59
N LYS A 53 31.17 44.54 4.40
CA LYS A 53 31.57 45.38 3.24
C LYS A 53 30.48 45.40 2.15
N THR A 54 30.05 46.61 1.84
CA THR A 54 29.05 47.00 0.84
C THR A 54 29.52 46.67 -0.58
N LEU A 55 28.77 45.86 -1.33
CA LEU A 55 28.88 45.78 -2.80
C LEU A 55 27.49 45.55 -3.43
N THR A 56 27.29 46.16 -4.59
CA THR A 56 26.01 46.45 -5.27
C THR A 56 25.45 45.28 -6.11
N PRO A 57 24.16 45.32 -6.49
CA PRO A 57 23.42 44.15 -7.04
C PRO A 57 23.70 43.75 -8.50
N GLU A 58 24.65 44.36 -9.22
CA GLU A 58 24.75 44.19 -10.68
C GLU A 58 25.72 43.11 -11.19
N GLU A 59 26.55 42.48 -10.35
CA GLU A 59 27.65 41.62 -10.84
C GLU A 59 27.47 40.11 -10.65
N ARG A 60 26.27 39.61 -10.31
CA ARG A 60 26.06 38.15 -10.11
C ARG A 60 25.15 37.48 -11.14
N ARG A 61 25.11 38.03 -12.37
CA ARG A 61 24.28 37.51 -13.47
C ARG A 61 25.13 37.07 -14.68
N SER A 62 25.85 35.97 -14.53
CA SER A 62 26.38 35.19 -15.66
C SER A 62 26.92 33.86 -15.15
N GLU A 63 26.64 32.79 -15.90
CA GLU A 63 26.89 31.35 -15.61
C GLU A 63 25.81 30.75 -14.70
N VAL A 64 24.84 29.97 -15.21
CA VAL A 64 25.02 28.62 -15.74
C VAL A 64 24.05 28.34 -16.90
N THR A 65 24.58 27.77 -17.97
CA THR A 65 23.89 27.17 -19.12
C THR A 65 23.77 25.65 -18.93
N ASP A 66 22.68 25.09 -19.47
CA ASP A 66 22.38 23.68 -19.83
C ASP A 66 23.21 22.52 -19.26
N SER A 67 22.50 21.56 -18.64
CA SER A 67 22.55 20.16 -19.08
C SER A 67 21.39 19.32 -18.53
N ASP A 68 20.92 18.44 -19.40
CA ASP A 68 19.71 17.62 -19.38
C ASP A 68 19.53 16.61 -18.23
N GLY A 69 18.24 16.40 -17.94
CA GLY A 69 17.55 15.23 -17.43
C GLY A 69 18.30 13.95 -17.03
N ASN A 70 18.17 13.58 -15.75
CA ASN A 70 17.86 12.21 -15.29
C ASN A 70 17.80 12.15 -13.75
N VAL A 71 16.61 12.12 -13.14
CA VAL A 71 16.46 11.66 -11.75
C VAL A 71 15.07 11.02 -11.55
N GLU A 72 15.01 9.70 -11.53
CA GLU A 72 14.06 8.98 -10.66
C GLU A 72 14.84 7.88 -9.96
N LYS A 73 15.41 8.25 -8.80
CA LYS A 73 15.90 7.30 -7.80
C LYS A 73 14.69 6.62 -7.16
N ALA A 74 14.88 5.34 -6.82
CA ALA A 74 14.02 4.55 -5.94
C ALA A 74 13.52 5.39 -4.74
N GLU A 75 12.32 5.05 -4.26
CA GLU A 75 11.66 5.66 -3.09
C GLU A 75 12.65 6.35 -2.14
N PRO A 76 12.55 7.67 -1.96
CA PRO A 76 13.38 8.33 -0.97
C PRO A 76 13.01 7.73 0.38
N THR A 77 13.99 7.10 1.03
CA THR A 77 14.01 7.06 2.48
C THR A 77 13.78 8.51 2.92
N PRO A 78 12.81 8.81 3.82
CA PRO A 78 12.59 10.18 4.23
C PRO A 78 13.94 10.77 4.65
N ALA A 79 14.29 11.92 4.08
CA ALA A 79 15.35 12.74 4.62
C ALA A 79 15.07 12.90 6.13
N PRO A 80 16.10 13.02 6.98
CA PRO A 80 15.91 13.13 8.42
C PRO A 80 15.17 14.42 8.72
N ALA A 81 13.84 14.32 8.74
CA ALA A 81 12.98 15.28 9.36
C ALA A 81 13.16 15.08 10.86
N ILE A 82 13.58 16.14 11.54
CA ILE A 82 13.46 16.22 12.99
C ILE A 82 12.00 15.87 13.30
N SER A 83 11.79 14.71 13.92
CA SER A 83 10.45 14.27 14.26
C SER A 83 9.87 15.25 15.29
N GLN A 84 8.58 15.58 15.18
CA GLN A 84 7.86 16.49 16.10
C GLN A 84 7.93 16.06 17.60
N SER A 85 8.53 14.91 17.91
CA SER A 85 8.76 14.36 19.24
C SER A 85 10.12 14.72 19.86
N GLY A 86 10.94 15.54 19.20
CA GLY A 86 12.25 15.98 19.72
C GLY A 86 13.37 14.92 19.58
N TYR A 87 13.09 13.78 18.94
CA TYR A 87 14.08 12.74 18.65
C TYR A 87 14.75 12.98 17.28
N GLU A 88 16.07 12.85 17.24
CA GLU A 88 16.85 12.80 16.00
C GLU A 88 16.87 11.36 15.46
N SER A 89 16.38 11.17 14.24
CA SER A 89 16.34 9.86 13.60
C SER A 89 17.71 9.48 13.04
N VAL A 90 18.24 8.34 13.47
CA VAL A 90 19.50 7.77 12.96
C VAL A 90 19.24 7.01 11.65
N SER A 91 19.88 7.45 10.58
CA SER A 91 19.78 6.87 9.23
C SER A 91 21.16 6.45 8.66
N TRP A 92 21.18 6.08 7.39
CA TRP A 92 22.42 5.78 6.66
C TRP A 92 23.28 7.03 6.49
N TYR A 93 24.61 6.92 6.60
CA TYR A 93 25.50 8.09 6.53
C TYR A 93 25.53 8.74 5.14
N SER A 94 25.26 7.95 4.10
CA SER A 94 25.16 8.41 2.71
C SER A 94 24.38 7.41 1.88
N ASP A 95 24.02 7.80 0.65
CA ASP A 95 23.43 6.90 -0.35
C ASP A 95 24.30 5.66 -0.65
N ASN A 96 25.60 5.71 -0.36
CA ASN A 96 26.59 4.64 -0.59
C ASN A 96 27.12 4.01 0.71
N ASP A 97 26.38 4.11 1.82
CA ASP A 97 26.78 3.53 3.10
C ASP A 97 26.95 1.99 2.98
N LEU A 98 28.18 1.49 3.18
CA LEU A 98 28.51 0.07 3.07
C LEU A 98 27.90 -0.81 4.17
N GLU A 99 27.32 -0.22 5.22
CA GLU A 99 26.52 -0.96 6.19
C GLU A 99 25.10 -1.25 5.69
N ASN A 100 24.61 -0.50 4.70
CA ASN A 100 23.34 -0.79 4.06
C ASN A 100 23.48 -2.08 3.22
N PRO A 101 22.70 -3.14 3.51
CA PRO A 101 22.78 -4.42 2.80
C PRO A 101 22.51 -4.31 1.29
N GLN A 102 21.69 -3.34 0.87
CA GLN A 102 21.44 -3.07 -0.54
C GLN A 102 22.62 -2.42 -1.26
N MET A 103 23.59 -1.84 -0.54
CA MET A 103 24.80 -1.23 -1.10
C MET A 103 26.03 -2.14 -1.05
N TRP A 104 25.89 -3.37 -0.55
CA TRP A 104 26.99 -4.34 -0.54
C TRP A 104 27.48 -4.67 -1.96
N LEU A 105 28.79 -4.92 -2.05
CA LEU A 105 29.40 -5.50 -3.26
C LEU A 105 28.69 -6.81 -3.63
N LEU A 106 28.55 -7.06 -4.94
CA LEU A 106 27.85 -8.24 -5.45
C LEU A 106 28.39 -9.55 -4.85
N ALA A 107 29.72 -9.67 -4.70
CA ALA A 107 30.34 -10.83 -4.08
C ALA A 107 29.83 -11.10 -2.66
N LYS A 108 29.70 -10.05 -1.82
CA LYS A 108 29.16 -10.18 -0.47
C LYS A 108 27.69 -10.58 -0.50
N LYS A 109 26.87 -9.96 -1.37
CA LYS A 109 25.46 -10.33 -1.55
C LYS A 109 25.30 -11.79 -1.95
N THR A 110 26.08 -12.24 -2.93
CA THR A 110 26.05 -13.62 -3.44
C THR A 110 26.47 -14.61 -2.36
N VAL A 111 27.55 -14.36 -1.63
CA VAL A 111 28.02 -15.26 -0.55
C VAL A 111 27.01 -15.32 0.60
N THR A 112 26.46 -14.18 1.03
CA THR A 112 25.41 -14.15 2.06
C THR A 112 24.18 -14.94 1.62
N PHE A 113 23.69 -14.67 0.41
CA PHE A 113 22.47 -15.32 -0.08
C PHE A 113 22.66 -16.81 -0.39
N PHE A 114 23.86 -17.20 -0.85
CA PHE A 114 24.22 -18.61 -1.02
C PHE A 114 24.14 -19.37 0.30
N GLN A 115 24.60 -18.78 1.42
CA GLN A 115 24.46 -19.41 2.74
C GLN A 115 23.00 -19.62 3.14
N ILE A 116 22.13 -18.63 2.87
CA ILE A 116 20.68 -18.75 3.12
C ILE A 116 20.05 -19.82 2.23
N CYS A 117 20.48 -19.92 0.97
CA CYS A 117 20.07 -20.99 0.06
C CYS A 117 20.55 -22.37 0.54
N LEU A 118 21.80 -22.48 1.01
CA LEU A 118 22.34 -23.73 1.55
C LEU A 118 21.62 -24.17 2.85
N LEU A 119 21.25 -23.22 3.70
CA LEU A 119 20.40 -23.46 4.87
C LEU A 119 19.02 -23.99 4.46
N THR A 120 18.38 -23.34 3.48
CA THR A 120 17.10 -23.76 2.91
C THR A 120 17.19 -25.17 2.32
N PHE A 121 18.22 -25.42 1.52
CA PHE A 121 18.54 -26.72 0.93
C PHE A 121 18.64 -27.80 2.01
N SER A 122 19.40 -27.54 3.08
CA SER A 122 19.60 -28.50 4.18
C SER A 122 18.28 -28.91 4.85
N VAL A 123 17.41 -27.94 5.12
CA VAL A 123 16.11 -28.20 5.76
C VAL A 123 15.16 -28.95 4.83
N TYR A 124 15.14 -28.62 3.53
CA TYR A 124 14.32 -29.35 2.56
C TYR A 124 14.85 -30.75 2.27
N SER A 125 16.17 -30.97 2.24
CA SER A 125 16.73 -32.32 2.19
C SER A 125 16.30 -33.13 3.40
N GLY A 126 16.29 -32.53 4.59
CA GLY A 126 15.85 -33.19 5.81
C GLY A 126 14.39 -33.65 5.83
N SER A 127 13.51 -33.14 4.96
CA SER A 127 12.12 -33.64 4.87
C SER A 127 12.09 -35.02 4.23
N ALA A 128 12.63 -35.13 3.02
CA ALA A 128 12.46 -36.28 2.15
C ALA A 128 13.60 -37.32 2.22
N ILE A 129 14.72 -37.00 2.88
CA ILE A 129 15.84 -37.95 3.06
C ILE A 129 15.43 -39.26 3.74
N ILE A 130 14.29 -39.26 4.42
CA ILE A 130 13.79 -40.43 5.14
C ILE A 130 12.93 -41.36 4.31
N THR A 131 12.48 -40.93 3.13
CA THR A 131 11.57 -41.71 2.28
C THR A 131 12.12 -43.10 1.93
N PRO A 132 13.41 -43.27 1.57
CA PRO A 132 13.97 -44.61 1.30
C PRO A 132 13.96 -45.56 2.50
N ALA A 133 13.83 -45.04 3.73
CA ALA A 133 13.84 -45.81 4.97
C ALA A 133 12.45 -46.29 5.42
N GLU A 134 11.40 -46.00 4.65
CA GLU A 134 10.06 -46.44 5.00
C GLU A 134 9.91 -47.96 5.20
N PRO A 135 10.51 -48.82 4.35
CA PRO A 135 10.47 -50.27 4.56
C PRO A 135 11.11 -50.70 5.88
N ASP A 136 12.25 -50.11 6.25
CA ASP A 136 12.93 -50.38 7.52
C ASP A 136 12.04 -50.07 8.73
N TYR A 137 11.17 -49.05 8.63
CA TYR A 137 10.26 -48.71 9.74
C TYR A 137 9.18 -49.75 9.96
N VAL A 138 8.63 -50.28 8.87
CA VAL A 138 7.65 -51.36 8.91
C VAL A 138 8.28 -52.61 9.55
N GLU A 139 9.50 -52.96 9.14
CA GLU A 139 10.21 -54.14 9.64
C GLU A 139 10.65 -53.99 11.10
N ILE A 140 11.32 -52.89 11.45
CA ILE A 140 11.95 -52.71 12.78
C ILE A 140 10.93 -52.38 13.86
N PHE A 141 9.95 -51.51 13.55
CA PHE A 141 8.99 -51.03 14.53
C PHE A 141 7.63 -51.74 14.47
N GLY A 142 7.41 -52.63 13.49
CA GLY A 142 6.16 -53.39 13.36
C GLY A 142 4.93 -52.52 13.06
N VAL A 143 5.13 -51.35 12.43
CA VAL A 143 4.06 -50.41 12.07
C VAL A 143 3.59 -50.64 10.64
N SER A 144 2.36 -50.24 10.30
CA SER A 144 1.90 -50.29 8.91
C SER A 144 2.56 -49.22 8.05
N THR A 145 2.58 -49.41 6.72
CA THR A 145 3.13 -48.43 5.76
C THR A 145 2.46 -47.05 5.91
N GLN A 146 1.13 -47.03 6.13
CA GLN A 146 0.40 -45.78 6.38
C GLN A 146 0.87 -45.06 7.65
N VAL A 147 1.25 -45.81 8.69
CA VAL A 147 1.76 -45.27 9.96
C VAL A 147 3.21 -44.82 9.78
N SER A 148 4.05 -45.53 9.01
CA SER A 148 5.43 -45.10 8.73
C SER A 148 5.51 -43.75 8.03
N SER A 149 4.54 -43.42 7.15
CA SER A 149 4.50 -42.11 6.49
C SER A 149 4.33 -40.92 7.46
N LEU A 150 3.96 -41.15 8.74
CA LEU A 150 3.97 -40.12 9.79
C LEU A 150 5.35 -39.49 10.01
N VAL A 151 6.44 -40.24 9.76
CA VAL A 151 7.82 -39.75 9.92
C VAL A 151 8.12 -38.62 8.92
N LEU A 152 7.57 -38.70 7.71
CA LEU A 152 7.64 -37.67 6.67
C LEU A 152 6.61 -36.56 6.94
N SER A 153 5.34 -36.92 7.15
CA SER A 153 4.24 -35.95 7.24
C SER A 153 4.35 -35.04 8.47
N MET A 154 4.78 -35.56 9.62
CA MET A 154 4.96 -34.74 10.83
C MET A 154 6.13 -33.78 10.72
N TYR A 155 7.22 -34.14 10.03
CA TYR A 155 8.28 -33.19 9.71
C TYR A 155 7.76 -32.05 8.83
N VAL A 156 6.97 -32.41 7.82
CA VAL A 156 6.34 -31.45 6.89
C VAL A 156 5.43 -30.48 7.64
N LEU A 157 4.56 -31.01 8.50
CA LEU A 157 3.69 -30.20 9.35
C LEU A 157 4.51 -29.31 10.29
N GLY A 158 5.53 -29.87 10.94
CA GLY A 158 6.43 -29.15 11.83
C GLY A 158 7.07 -27.95 11.15
N TYR A 159 7.70 -28.14 9.98
CA TYR A 159 8.34 -27.01 9.29
C TYR A 159 7.32 -26.00 8.78
N GLY A 160 6.06 -26.37 8.55
CA GLY A 160 4.99 -25.42 8.25
C GLY A 160 4.59 -24.57 9.46
N VAL A 161 4.60 -25.17 10.66
CA VAL A 161 4.25 -24.50 11.92
C VAL A 161 5.36 -23.56 12.40
N GLY A 162 6.63 -23.96 12.28
CA GLY A 162 7.78 -23.16 12.72
C GLY A 162 7.77 -21.69 12.26
N PRO A 163 7.62 -21.40 10.95
CA PRO A 163 7.55 -20.06 10.39
C PRO A 163 6.55 -19.14 11.06
N LEU A 164 5.41 -19.66 11.55
CA LEU A 164 4.38 -18.85 12.19
C LEU A 164 4.91 -18.09 13.40
N ILE A 165 5.89 -18.64 14.10
CA ILE A 165 6.51 -18.04 15.29
C ILE A 165 7.79 -17.30 14.89
N PHE A 166 8.70 -17.99 14.23
CA PHE A 166 10.06 -17.47 14.03
C PHE A 166 10.16 -16.44 12.89
N SER A 167 9.29 -16.50 11.88
CA SER A 167 9.35 -15.55 10.76
C SER A 167 8.96 -14.13 11.22
N PRO A 168 7.86 -13.92 11.97
CA PRO A 168 7.58 -12.58 12.50
C PRO A 168 8.58 -12.13 13.58
N MET A 169 9.16 -13.06 14.35
CA MET A 169 10.26 -12.73 15.26
C MET A 169 11.45 -12.10 14.51
N SER A 170 11.69 -12.49 13.26
CA SER A 170 12.77 -11.92 12.44
C SER A 170 12.51 -10.48 11.98
N GLU A 171 11.25 -10.03 12.03
CA GLU A 171 10.85 -8.65 11.73
C GLU A 171 11.02 -7.74 12.97
N VAL A 172 11.24 -8.32 14.16
CA VAL A 172 11.51 -7.54 15.37
C VAL A 172 12.93 -6.97 15.29
N PRO A 173 13.12 -5.64 15.26
CA PRO A 173 14.42 -5.00 15.09
C PRO A 173 15.47 -5.39 16.15
N ARG A 174 15.05 -5.84 17.34
CA ARG A 174 15.95 -6.32 18.39
C ARG A 174 16.53 -7.71 18.12
N LEU A 175 15.83 -8.52 17.33
CA LEU A 175 16.19 -9.91 17.03
C LEU A 175 16.88 -10.06 15.67
N GLY A 176 16.43 -9.32 14.64
CA GLY A 176 17.00 -9.40 13.30
C GLY A 176 16.74 -10.73 12.59
N ARG A 177 17.31 -10.93 11.39
CA ARG A 177 17.16 -12.20 10.65
C ARG A 177 18.04 -13.31 11.23
N ASN A 178 19.23 -12.97 11.70
CA ASN A 178 20.25 -13.97 12.00
C ASN A 178 19.96 -14.81 13.25
N ILE A 179 19.39 -14.21 14.30
CA ILE A 179 19.14 -14.93 15.56
C ILE A 179 18.14 -16.07 15.34
N PRO A 180 16.96 -15.85 14.73
CA PRO A 180 16.05 -16.94 14.39
C PRO A 180 16.72 -18.05 13.56
N TYR A 181 17.52 -17.70 12.55
CA TYR A 181 18.23 -18.71 11.73
C TYR A 181 19.22 -19.53 12.53
N PHE A 182 20.11 -18.88 13.26
CA PHE A 182 21.22 -19.56 13.90
C PHE A 182 20.75 -20.40 15.10
N VAL A 183 19.89 -19.86 15.95
CA VAL A 183 19.42 -20.56 17.16
C VAL A 183 18.53 -21.73 16.78
N SER A 184 17.56 -21.54 15.88
CA SER A 184 16.65 -22.62 15.50
C SER A 184 17.40 -23.73 14.77
N PHE A 185 18.37 -23.39 13.90
CA PHE A 185 19.14 -24.39 13.17
C PHE A 185 20.14 -25.14 14.08
N SER A 186 20.68 -24.50 15.11
CA SER A 186 21.47 -25.19 16.14
C SER A 186 20.65 -26.26 16.86
N LEU A 187 19.42 -25.90 17.25
CA LEU A 187 18.49 -26.84 17.88
C LEU A 187 18.03 -27.93 16.90
N PHE A 188 17.83 -27.61 15.61
CA PHE A 188 17.55 -28.58 14.55
C PHE A 188 18.62 -29.68 14.50
N ILE A 189 19.90 -29.31 14.53
CA ILE A 189 21.01 -30.27 14.50
C ILE A 189 21.00 -31.17 15.74
N ILE A 190 20.80 -30.58 16.92
CA ILE A 190 20.71 -31.33 18.19
C ILE A 190 19.55 -32.34 18.14
N ILE A 191 18.36 -31.91 17.71
CA ILE A 191 17.19 -32.78 17.58
C ILE A 191 17.44 -33.87 16.53
N THR A 192 18.11 -33.57 15.42
CA THR A 192 18.49 -34.57 14.41
C THR A 192 19.43 -35.63 14.99
N ALA A 193 20.41 -35.23 15.80
CA ALA A 193 21.31 -36.15 16.48
C ALA A 193 20.56 -37.07 17.46
N ILE A 194 19.63 -36.51 18.25
CA ILE A 194 18.79 -37.28 19.16
C ILE A 194 17.88 -38.25 18.38
N ALA A 195 17.23 -37.78 17.30
CA ALA A 195 16.35 -38.58 16.45
C ALA A 195 17.08 -39.79 15.83
N SER A 196 18.35 -39.64 15.46
CA SER A 196 19.16 -40.74 14.92
C SER A 196 19.36 -41.91 15.90
N ARG A 197 19.19 -41.67 17.22
CA ARG A 197 19.43 -42.66 18.28
C ARG A 197 18.16 -43.20 18.91
N VAL A 198 16.99 -42.70 18.52
CA VAL A 198 15.72 -43.16 19.08
C VAL A 198 15.47 -44.63 18.74
N SER A 199 14.84 -45.34 19.67
CA SER A 199 14.56 -46.78 19.60
C SER A 199 13.07 -47.11 19.59
N ASN A 200 12.20 -46.09 19.59
CA ASN A 200 10.75 -46.26 19.53
C ASN A 200 10.14 -45.34 18.47
N PHE A 201 9.09 -45.82 17.82
CA PHE A 201 8.45 -45.12 16.70
C PHE A 201 7.75 -43.81 17.10
N PRO A 202 6.94 -43.74 18.18
CA PRO A 202 6.29 -42.48 18.57
C PRO A 202 7.30 -41.36 18.88
N GLY A 203 8.40 -41.72 19.56
CA GLY A 203 9.50 -40.80 19.83
C GLY A 203 10.15 -40.28 18.55
N LEU A 204 10.35 -41.13 17.54
CA LEU A 204 10.82 -40.71 16.22
C LEU A 204 9.86 -39.69 15.60
N VAL A 205 8.55 -39.96 15.59
CA VAL A 205 7.54 -39.07 15.00
C VAL A 205 7.53 -37.69 15.69
N ILE A 206 7.56 -37.65 17.03
CA ILE A 206 7.62 -36.38 17.79
C ILE A 206 8.89 -35.61 17.47
N LEU A 207 10.04 -36.28 17.48
CA LEU A 207 11.32 -35.64 17.17
C LEU A 207 11.35 -35.11 15.73
N ARG A 208 10.71 -35.81 14.78
CA ARG A 208 10.57 -35.34 13.40
C ARG A 208 9.72 -34.07 13.30
N PHE A 209 8.63 -33.98 14.05
CA PHE A 209 7.85 -32.74 14.14
C PHE A 209 8.69 -31.58 14.68
N LEU A 210 9.39 -31.80 15.81
CA LEU A 210 10.25 -30.78 16.42
C LEU A 210 11.41 -30.38 15.49
N GLN A 211 11.99 -31.34 14.79
CA GLN A 211 13.03 -31.11 13.80
C GLN A 211 12.51 -30.20 12.70
N GLY A 212 11.37 -30.53 12.08
CA GLY A 212 10.72 -29.67 11.09
C GLY A 212 10.45 -28.26 11.64
N PHE A 213 9.84 -28.18 12.82
CA PHE A 213 9.50 -26.92 13.49
C PHE A 213 10.70 -25.97 13.67
N LEU A 214 11.85 -26.52 14.05
CA LEU A 214 13.08 -25.75 14.23
C LEU A 214 13.79 -25.40 12.92
N GLY A 215 13.61 -26.20 11.86
CA GLY A 215 14.15 -25.94 10.53
C GLY A 215 13.32 -24.94 9.72
N GLY A 216 12.03 -24.83 10.04
CA GLY A 216 11.06 -24.01 9.34
C GLY A 216 11.39 -22.52 9.09
N PRO A 217 12.08 -21.77 9.98
CA PRO A 217 12.18 -20.31 9.84
C PRO A 217 12.76 -19.83 8.50
N VAL A 218 13.80 -20.49 7.99
CA VAL A 218 14.42 -20.15 6.70
C VAL A 218 13.48 -20.32 5.51
N LEU A 219 12.49 -21.20 5.62
CA LEU A 219 11.55 -21.55 4.55
C LEU A 219 10.51 -20.45 4.28
N ALA A 220 10.33 -19.52 5.22
CA ALA A 220 9.51 -18.32 5.02
C ALA A 220 10.35 -17.04 4.96
N THR A 221 11.35 -16.92 5.83
CA THR A 221 12.14 -15.69 5.95
C THR A 221 13.24 -15.58 4.89
N GLY A 222 13.65 -16.69 4.25
CA GLY A 222 14.73 -16.68 3.25
C GLY A 222 14.46 -15.74 2.07
N GLY A 223 13.22 -15.71 1.57
CA GLY A 223 12.78 -14.75 0.54
C GLY A 223 12.82 -13.30 1.02
N ALA A 224 12.49 -13.04 2.29
CA ALA A 224 12.56 -11.70 2.87
C ALA A 224 14.02 -11.22 3.02
N SER A 225 14.93 -12.08 3.47
CA SER A 225 16.37 -11.77 3.52
C SER A 225 16.96 -11.50 2.13
N GLY A 226 16.43 -12.14 1.08
CA GLY A 226 16.75 -11.80 -0.31
C GLY A 226 16.28 -10.40 -0.73
N ALA A 227 15.08 -10.00 -0.30
CA ALA A 227 14.56 -8.65 -0.52
C ALA A 227 15.30 -7.58 0.29
N ASP A 228 15.85 -7.94 1.45
CA ASP A 228 16.66 -7.03 2.28
C ASP A 228 17.98 -6.62 1.58
N ILE A 229 18.57 -7.49 0.74
CA ILE A 229 19.90 -7.27 0.10
C ILE A 229 19.82 -6.92 -1.40
N LEU A 230 18.73 -7.27 -2.09
CA LEU A 230 18.55 -7.03 -3.53
C LEU A 230 17.64 -5.82 -3.77
N SER A 231 17.99 -5.01 -4.77
CA SER A 231 17.09 -3.97 -5.26
C SER A 231 15.87 -4.58 -5.94
N PHE A 232 14.75 -3.87 -5.94
CA PHE A 232 13.45 -4.39 -6.38
C PHE A 232 13.46 -5.11 -7.75
N PRO A 233 14.07 -4.56 -8.84
CA PRO A 233 14.12 -5.25 -10.13
C PRO A 233 14.93 -6.56 -10.09
N LYS A 234 15.81 -6.71 -9.10
CA LYS A 234 16.70 -7.85 -8.92
C LYS A 234 16.15 -8.91 -7.95
N ILE A 235 15.14 -8.60 -7.15
CA ILE A 235 14.49 -9.55 -6.22
C ILE A 235 14.06 -10.87 -6.91
N PRO A 236 13.45 -10.87 -8.11
CA PRO A 236 13.04 -12.12 -8.77
C PRO A 236 14.21 -13.09 -9.04
N TYR A 237 15.42 -12.58 -9.26
CA TYR A 237 16.61 -13.42 -9.41
C TYR A 237 16.92 -14.15 -8.09
N GLY A 238 16.92 -13.43 -6.97
CA GLY A 238 17.12 -14.01 -5.64
C GLY A 238 16.07 -15.06 -5.31
N LEU A 239 14.79 -14.75 -5.50
CA LEU A 239 13.70 -15.72 -5.29
C LEU A 239 13.87 -16.98 -6.15
N THR A 240 14.36 -16.83 -7.38
CA THR A 240 14.63 -17.97 -8.26
C THR A 240 15.73 -18.86 -7.70
N PHE A 241 16.88 -18.31 -7.30
CA PHE A 241 17.97 -19.10 -6.72
C PHE A 241 17.56 -19.80 -5.42
N TRP A 242 16.77 -19.10 -4.59
CA TRP A 242 16.21 -19.67 -3.38
C TRP A 242 15.20 -20.80 -3.68
N GLY A 243 14.33 -20.61 -4.67
CA GLY A 243 13.43 -21.65 -5.18
C GLY A 243 14.18 -22.87 -5.71
N CYS A 244 15.32 -22.67 -6.38
CA CYS A 244 16.18 -23.78 -6.81
C CYS A 244 16.71 -24.58 -5.62
N ALA A 245 17.15 -23.90 -4.55
CA ALA A 245 17.62 -24.57 -3.34
C ALA A 245 16.52 -25.40 -2.66
N THR A 246 15.30 -24.87 -2.61
CA THR A 246 14.12 -25.59 -2.10
C THR A 246 13.88 -26.89 -2.87
N LEU A 247 13.82 -26.79 -4.19
CA LEU A 247 13.48 -27.92 -5.05
C LEU A 247 14.61 -28.97 -5.12
N ALA A 248 15.85 -28.51 -5.23
CA ALA A 248 17.02 -29.39 -5.21
C ALA A 248 17.17 -30.09 -3.85
N GLY A 249 16.88 -29.40 -2.74
CA GLY A 249 16.95 -29.98 -1.40
C GLY A 249 16.02 -31.19 -1.27
N ALA A 250 14.75 -31.02 -1.62
CA ALA A 250 13.74 -32.07 -1.54
C ALA A 250 14.04 -33.27 -2.49
N ALA A 251 14.69 -33.02 -3.63
CA ALA A 251 15.06 -34.06 -4.58
C ALA A 251 16.34 -34.83 -4.20
N LEU A 252 17.36 -34.14 -3.69
CA LEU A 252 18.64 -34.77 -3.36
C LEU A 252 18.60 -35.59 -2.05
N GLY A 253 17.65 -35.32 -1.16
CA GLY A 253 17.47 -36.13 0.06
C GLY A 253 17.28 -37.62 -0.24
N PRO A 254 16.18 -38.03 -0.92
CA PRO A 254 15.94 -39.42 -1.27
C PRO A 254 17.04 -40.04 -2.13
N LEU A 255 17.72 -39.26 -2.97
CA LEU A 255 18.84 -39.73 -3.77
C LEU A 255 19.98 -40.26 -2.88
N LEU A 256 20.43 -39.45 -1.91
CA LEU A 256 21.54 -39.79 -1.03
C LEU A 256 21.17 -41.01 -0.16
N ALA A 257 20.03 -40.91 0.53
CA ALA A 257 19.57 -41.97 1.41
C ALA A 257 19.19 -43.27 0.66
N GLY A 258 18.79 -43.17 -0.61
CA GLY A 258 18.44 -44.33 -1.44
C GLY A 258 19.60 -45.30 -1.64
N PHE A 259 20.84 -44.82 -1.59
CA PHE A 259 22.03 -45.66 -1.65
C PHE A 259 22.57 -46.06 -0.28
N SER A 260 22.46 -45.21 0.74
CA SER A 260 23.04 -45.48 2.06
C SER A 260 22.15 -46.34 2.97
N VAL A 261 20.83 -46.15 2.93
CA VAL A 261 19.88 -46.89 3.77
C VAL A 261 19.92 -48.40 3.49
N PRO A 262 19.83 -48.88 2.23
CA PRO A 262 19.87 -50.32 1.95
C PRO A 262 21.19 -51.01 2.33
N LEU A 263 22.28 -50.26 2.45
CA LEU A 263 23.61 -50.80 2.79
C LEU A 263 23.84 -50.92 4.30
N SER A 264 23.02 -50.25 5.13
CA SER A 264 23.23 -50.24 6.57
C SER A 264 21.93 -50.17 7.36
N SER A 265 21.35 -48.99 7.56
CA SER A 265 20.07 -48.82 8.26
C SER A 265 19.49 -47.45 7.99
N TRP A 266 18.20 -47.28 8.27
CA TRP A 266 17.52 -45.99 8.26
C TRP A 266 18.27 -44.85 9.00
N ARG A 267 19.11 -45.16 10.00
CA ARG A 267 19.85 -44.14 10.76
C ARG A 267 20.86 -43.36 9.92
N TRP A 268 21.38 -43.95 8.85
CA TRP A 268 22.34 -43.29 7.97
C TRP A 268 21.76 -42.08 7.27
N SER A 269 20.49 -42.10 6.92
CA SER A 269 19.78 -40.92 6.39
C SER A 269 19.87 -39.70 7.33
N MET A 270 19.86 -39.92 8.66
CA MET A 270 20.03 -38.86 9.65
C MET A 270 21.49 -38.43 9.81
N TYR A 271 22.45 -39.34 9.65
CA TYR A 271 23.88 -39.01 9.69
C TYR A 271 24.30 -38.16 8.48
N GLU A 272 23.81 -38.48 7.29
CA GLU A 272 24.00 -37.66 6.09
C GLU A 272 23.46 -36.24 6.29
N LEU A 273 22.27 -36.13 6.88
CA LEU A 273 21.68 -34.84 7.22
C LEU A 273 22.51 -34.07 8.24
N LEU A 274 23.05 -34.73 9.27
CA LEU A 274 23.93 -34.10 10.27
C LEU A 274 25.22 -33.57 9.65
N ILE A 275 25.81 -34.28 8.70
CA ILE A 275 27.02 -33.83 8.00
C ILE A 275 26.71 -32.56 7.20
N LEU A 276 25.64 -32.58 6.40
CA LEU A 276 25.19 -31.43 5.61
C LEU A 276 24.86 -30.22 6.50
N CYS A 277 24.09 -30.44 7.56
CA CYS A 277 23.68 -29.37 8.47
C CYS A 277 24.86 -28.83 9.30
N GLY A 278 25.78 -29.70 9.75
CA GLY A 278 26.98 -29.30 10.47
C GLY A 278 27.90 -28.42 9.61
N PHE A 279 28.13 -28.81 8.36
CA PHE A 279 28.87 -27.98 7.40
C PHE A 279 28.19 -26.61 7.19
N THR A 280 26.88 -26.62 6.96
CA THR A 280 26.11 -25.40 6.76
C THR A 280 26.16 -24.49 7.99
N TRP A 281 26.05 -25.06 9.19
CA TRP A 281 26.11 -24.33 10.44
C TRP A 281 27.45 -23.63 10.65
N ILE A 282 28.57 -24.30 10.33
CA ILE A 282 29.91 -23.71 10.40
C ILE A 282 29.99 -22.48 9.51
N LEU A 283 29.49 -22.56 8.27
CA LEU A 283 29.48 -21.41 7.36
C LEU A 283 28.65 -20.25 7.93
N LEU A 284 27.43 -20.53 8.39
CA LEU A 284 26.54 -19.52 8.97
C LEU A 284 27.16 -18.84 10.19
N PHE A 285 27.80 -19.63 11.07
CA PHE A 285 28.41 -19.14 12.30
C PHE A 285 29.51 -18.11 12.04
N PHE A 286 30.37 -18.37 11.06
CA PHE A 286 31.52 -17.52 10.76
C PHE A 286 31.21 -16.40 9.76
N PHE A 287 30.22 -16.59 8.88
CA PHE A 287 30.13 -15.77 7.65
C PHE A 287 28.75 -15.21 7.31
N LEU A 288 27.69 -15.46 8.08
CA LEU A 288 26.36 -14.89 7.78
C LEU A 288 26.19 -13.50 8.43
N PRO A 289 26.31 -12.38 7.69
CA PRO A 289 26.04 -11.06 8.24
C PRO A 289 24.54 -10.81 8.41
N GLU A 290 24.17 -9.89 9.30
CA GLU A 290 22.78 -9.45 9.45
C GLU A 290 22.30 -8.68 8.21
N THR A 291 21.10 -8.97 7.74
CA THR A 291 20.50 -8.35 6.53
C THR A 291 19.38 -7.37 6.86
N ASN A 292 18.77 -7.43 8.05
CA ASN A 292 17.68 -6.54 8.42
C ASN A 292 18.19 -5.10 8.66
N ALA A 293 17.74 -4.16 7.83
CA ALA A 293 18.07 -2.73 7.94
C ALA A 293 17.66 -2.12 9.29
N ASP A 294 16.47 -2.45 9.80
CA ASP A 294 15.96 -1.92 11.07
C ASP A 294 16.80 -2.38 12.26
N PHE A 295 17.32 -3.61 12.22
CA PHE A 295 18.24 -4.13 13.23
C PHE A 295 19.56 -3.36 13.18
N ILE A 296 20.14 -3.20 11.99
CA ILE A 296 21.44 -2.54 11.82
C ILE A 296 21.37 -1.09 12.33
N LEU A 297 20.33 -0.35 11.96
CA LEU A 297 20.12 1.03 12.37
C LEU A 297 19.81 1.16 13.88
N LEU A 298 19.07 0.21 14.46
CA LEU A 298 18.82 0.15 15.91
C LEU A 298 20.14 0.06 16.70
N TYR A 299 21.00 -0.88 16.33
CA TYR A 299 22.28 -1.05 17.03
C TYR A 299 23.24 0.11 16.76
N ARG A 300 23.20 0.71 15.57
CA ARG A 300 23.92 1.95 15.28
C ARG A 300 23.47 3.09 16.20
N ALA A 301 22.17 3.31 16.35
CA ALA A 301 21.64 4.33 17.26
C ALA A 301 22.10 4.13 18.71
N ARG A 302 22.15 2.89 19.18
CA ARG A 302 22.69 2.56 20.53
C ARG A 302 24.17 2.87 20.67
N ARG A 303 24.99 2.59 19.66
CA ARG A 303 26.43 2.90 19.68
C ARG A 303 26.66 4.42 19.66
N LEU A 304 25.93 5.15 18.82
CA LEU A 304 26.00 6.60 18.75
C LEU A 304 25.54 7.28 20.04
N ARG A 305 24.51 6.75 20.73
CA ARG A 305 24.13 7.21 22.08
C ARG A 305 25.26 7.06 23.09
N LYS A 306 25.95 5.91 23.09
CA LYS A 306 27.11 5.69 23.97
C LYS A 306 28.30 6.61 23.65
N LEU A 307 28.50 6.95 22.38
CA LEU A 307 29.62 7.77 21.94
C LEU A 307 29.39 9.27 22.16
N THR A 308 28.17 9.76 21.89
CA THR A 308 27.83 11.19 21.97
C THR A 308 27.25 11.60 23.33
N GLY A 309 26.73 10.64 24.11
CA GLY A 309 25.95 10.91 25.33
C GLY A 309 24.55 11.48 25.08
N ASN A 310 24.13 11.62 23.81
CA ASN A 310 22.84 12.19 23.44
C ASN A 310 21.75 11.11 23.35
N GLU A 311 20.88 11.02 24.36
CA GLU A 311 19.77 10.05 24.43
C GLU A 311 18.64 10.29 23.40
N ASN A 312 18.65 11.43 22.70
CA ASN A 312 17.63 11.76 21.69
C ASN A 312 17.86 11.05 20.34
N LEU A 313 19.00 10.38 20.16
CA LEU A 313 19.32 9.60 18.95
C LEU A 313 18.57 8.26 18.97
N ARG A 314 17.56 8.12 18.10
CA ARG A 314 16.69 6.94 17.98
C ARG A 314 16.69 6.44 16.54
N SER A 315 16.59 5.13 16.30
CA SER A 315 16.28 4.64 14.96
C SER A 315 14.80 4.85 14.62
N GLU A 316 14.45 4.95 13.34
CA GLU A 316 13.02 5.02 12.93
C GLU A 316 12.19 3.87 13.50
N SER A 317 12.79 2.68 13.60
CA SER A 317 12.16 1.50 14.18
C SER A 317 11.87 1.67 15.68
N GLU A 318 12.74 2.32 16.45
CA GLU A 318 12.48 2.67 17.86
C GLU A 318 11.37 3.71 18.01
N ILE A 319 11.31 4.69 17.10
CA ILE A 319 10.29 5.74 17.10
C ILE A 319 8.92 5.13 16.77
N LYS A 320 8.85 4.24 15.76
CA LYS A 320 7.59 3.62 15.30
C LYS A 320 7.07 2.50 16.22
N GLN A 321 7.94 1.75 16.90
CA GLN A 321 7.52 0.62 17.75
C GLN A 321 7.14 1.00 19.19
N GLY A 322 7.56 2.15 19.72
CA GLY A 322 7.29 2.49 21.12
C GLY A 322 7.70 1.40 22.13
N ASN A 323 7.08 1.38 23.31
CA ASN A 323 7.33 0.39 24.37
C ASN A 323 6.34 -0.81 24.32
N ILE A 324 6.10 -1.38 23.13
CA ILE A 324 5.19 -2.53 23.01
C ILE A 324 5.87 -3.80 23.55
N HIS A 325 5.16 -4.56 24.40
CA HIS A 325 5.66 -5.82 24.98
C HIS A 325 5.80 -6.92 23.90
N LEU A 326 6.91 -7.68 23.93
CA LEU A 326 7.25 -8.69 22.93
C LEU A 326 6.14 -9.74 22.73
N LEU A 327 5.46 -10.17 23.80
CA LEU A 327 4.36 -11.13 23.71
C LEU A 327 3.11 -10.57 23.00
N ALA A 328 2.79 -9.28 23.22
CA ALA A 328 1.65 -8.65 22.54
C ALA A 328 1.94 -8.46 21.04
N LEU A 329 3.21 -8.17 20.72
CA LEU A 329 3.70 -8.05 19.36
C LEU A 329 3.66 -9.41 18.63
N LEU A 330 4.16 -10.47 19.28
CA LEU A 330 4.07 -11.85 18.79
C LEU A 330 2.63 -12.32 18.56
N GLY A 331 1.72 -12.04 19.49
CA GLY A 331 0.30 -12.42 19.35
C GLY A 331 -0.39 -11.76 18.16
N ASN A 332 -0.11 -10.48 17.91
CA ASN A 332 -0.60 -9.80 16.72
C ASN A 332 0.01 -10.39 15.43
N TYR A 333 1.30 -10.70 15.43
CA TYR A 333 1.97 -11.28 14.27
C TYR A 333 1.56 -12.72 13.96
N LEU A 334 1.17 -13.52 14.95
CA LEU A 334 0.67 -14.88 14.76
C LEU A 334 -0.75 -14.90 14.19
N THR A 335 -1.59 -13.93 14.57
CA THR A 335 -3.02 -13.89 14.18
C THR A 335 -3.25 -13.17 12.86
N THR A 336 -2.46 -12.13 12.58
CA THR A 336 -2.58 -11.31 11.36
C THR A 336 -2.54 -12.13 10.06
N PRO A 337 -1.60 -13.06 9.83
CA PRO A 337 -1.49 -13.82 8.59
C PRO A 337 -2.72 -14.66 8.25
N PHE A 338 -3.34 -15.27 9.26
CA PHE A 338 -4.58 -16.03 9.09
C PHE A 338 -5.76 -15.12 8.83
N MET A 339 -5.81 -13.96 9.50
CA MET A 339 -6.82 -12.94 9.19
C MET A 339 -6.69 -12.44 7.76
N VAL A 340 -5.47 -12.17 7.26
CA VAL A 340 -5.27 -11.75 5.85
C VAL A 340 -5.74 -12.84 4.91
N THR A 341 -5.32 -14.09 5.17
CA THR A 341 -5.70 -15.21 4.32
C THR A 341 -7.22 -15.37 4.24
N LEU A 342 -7.93 -15.31 5.36
CA LEU A 342 -9.38 -15.51 5.38
C LEU A 342 -10.17 -14.29 4.87
N ARG A 343 -9.61 -13.08 4.96
CA ARG A 343 -10.30 -11.83 4.60
C ARG A 343 -9.91 -11.29 3.22
N ASP A 344 -8.82 -11.78 2.64
CA ASP A 344 -8.41 -11.47 1.27
C ASP A 344 -8.61 -12.71 0.38
N PRO A 345 -9.63 -12.72 -0.50
CA PRO A 345 -9.89 -13.83 -1.39
C PRO A 345 -8.71 -14.18 -2.31
N SER A 346 -7.85 -13.21 -2.63
CA SER A 346 -6.68 -13.42 -3.49
C SER A 346 -5.61 -14.21 -2.76
N VAL A 347 -5.34 -13.85 -1.50
CA VAL A 347 -4.36 -14.55 -0.64
C VAL A 347 -4.88 -15.94 -0.28
N ALA A 348 -6.17 -16.08 0.03
CA ALA A 348 -6.82 -17.38 0.22
C ALA A 348 -6.64 -18.30 -1.00
N PHE A 349 -6.95 -17.82 -2.20
CA PHE A 349 -6.80 -18.61 -3.42
C PHE A 349 -5.33 -19.01 -3.65
N ILE A 350 -4.40 -18.08 -3.47
CA ILE A 350 -2.96 -18.35 -3.62
C ILE A 350 -2.52 -19.46 -2.66
N ASN A 351 -2.88 -19.37 -1.38
CA ASN A 351 -2.53 -20.36 -0.38
C ASN A 351 -3.16 -21.74 -0.67
N LEU A 352 -4.39 -21.76 -1.19
CA LEU A 352 -5.03 -22.99 -1.62
C LEU A 352 -4.30 -23.61 -2.83
N TYR A 353 -3.91 -22.80 -3.80
CA TYR A 353 -3.26 -23.28 -5.01
C TYR A 353 -1.83 -23.76 -4.75
N THR A 354 -1.04 -22.99 -3.99
CA THR A 354 0.30 -23.43 -3.55
C THR A 354 0.19 -24.71 -2.72
N GLY A 355 -0.80 -24.82 -1.84
CA GLY A 355 -1.05 -26.02 -1.07
C GLY A 355 -1.43 -27.23 -1.91
N LEU A 356 -2.25 -27.07 -2.95
CA LEU A 356 -2.57 -28.16 -3.86
C LEU A 356 -1.33 -28.63 -4.64
N ILE A 357 -0.59 -27.69 -5.26
CA ILE A 357 0.63 -28.01 -6.01
C ILE A 357 1.64 -28.74 -5.11
N TYR A 358 1.81 -28.22 -3.91
CA TYR A 358 2.76 -28.76 -2.95
C TYR A 358 2.31 -30.14 -2.42
N GLY A 359 1.01 -30.34 -2.19
CA GLY A 359 0.43 -31.65 -1.86
C GLY A 359 0.61 -32.68 -2.98
N ILE A 360 0.43 -32.28 -4.25
CA ILE A 360 0.71 -33.15 -5.40
C ILE A 360 2.19 -33.51 -5.45
N PHE A 361 3.09 -32.55 -5.23
CA PHE A 361 4.52 -32.85 -5.14
C PHE A 361 4.82 -33.92 -4.09
N TYR A 362 4.23 -33.82 -2.89
CA TYR A 362 4.46 -34.82 -1.85
C TYR A 362 3.78 -36.16 -2.13
N SER A 363 2.69 -36.20 -2.90
CA SER A 363 2.08 -37.46 -3.35
C SER A 363 3.02 -38.29 -4.25
N TYR A 364 4.03 -37.66 -4.85
CA TYR A 364 5.04 -38.37 -5.64
C TYR A 364 5.96 -39.25 -4.78
N PHE A 365 6.19 -38.91 -3.50
CA PHE A 365 6.96 -39.80 -2.60
C PHE A 365 6.26 -41.14 -2.38
N GLU A 366 4.92 -41.18 -2.47
CA GLU A 366 4.13 -42.41 -2.35
C GLU A 366 3.95 -43.14 -3.70
N SER A 367 3.87 -42.41 -4.82
CA SER A 367 3.71 -43.04 -6.14
C SER A 367 5.01 -43.48 -6.80
N PHE A 368 6.16 -42.88 -6.47
CA PHE A 368 7.45 -43.29 -7.05
C PHE A 368 7.85 -44.72 -6.69
N PRO A 369 7.73 -45.19 -5.42
CA PRO A 369 7.92 -46.59 -5.10
C PRO A 369 6.99 -47.49 -5.93
N ILE A 370 5.71 -47.15 -6.07
CA ILE A 370 4.76 -47.93 -6.87
C ILE A 370 5.21 -48.03 -8.34
N VAL A 371 5.54 -46.90 -8.97
CA VAL A 371 5.90 -46.87 -10.40
C VAL A 371 7.27 -47.47 -10.67
N TYR A 372 8.31 -47.07 -9.93
CA TYR A 372 9.68 -47.44 -10.28
C TYR A 372 10.14 -48.73 -9.61
N THR A 373 9.71 -49.01 -8.38
CA THR A 373 10.12 -50.26 -7.70
C THR A 373 9.15 -51.40 -7.97
N GLN A 374 7.83 -51.19 -7.88
CA GLN A 374 6.86 -52.29 -8.05
C GLN A 374 6.56 -52.59 -9.52
N ILE A 375 6.34 -51.57 -10.36
CA ILE A 375 6.01 -51.78 -11.79
C ILE A 375 7.27 -52.02 -12.63
N HIS A 376 8.32 -51.21 -12.45
CA HIS A 376 9.57 -51.33 -13.24
C HIS A 376 10.67 -52.19 -12.58
N GLY A 377 10.49 -52.65 -11.34
CA GLY A 377 11.42 -53.56 -10.68
C GLY A 377 12.77 -52.95 -10.28
N TYR A 378 12.87 -51.62 -10.16
CA TYR A 378 14.13 -50.97 -9.78
C TYR A 378 14.43 -51.07 -8.29
N SER A 379 15.73 -51.09 -7.95
CA SER A 379 16.18 -50.99 -6.57
C SER A 379 15.89 -49.61 -5.98
N ILE A 380 15.84 -49.53 -4.64
CA ILE A 380 15.59 -48.28 -3.91
C ILE A 380 16.59 -47.19 -4.30
N GLY A 381 17.87 -47.55 -4.48
CA GLY A 381 18.91 -46.60 -4.93
C GLY A 381 18.66 -46.04 -6.33
N ILE A 382 18.29 -46.89 -7.29
CA ILE A 382 17.96 -46.45 -8.67
C ILE A 382 16.69 -45.60 -8.68
N MET A 383 15.68 -45.93 -7.85
CA MET A 383 14.50 -45.08 -7.66
C MET A 383 14.91 -43.71 -7.11
N GLY A 384 15.87 -43.64 -6.18
CA GLY A 384 16.49 -42.39 -5.71
C GLY A 384 17.05 -41.52 -6.85
N VAL A 385 17.66 -42.14 -7.88
CA VAL A 385 18.19 -41.44 -9.08
C VAL A 385 17.09 -40.75 -9.87
N ILE A 386 15.86 -41.27 -9.89
CA ILE A 386 14.73 -40.65 -10.60
C ILE A 386 14.42 -39.26 -10.04
N PHE A 387 14.69 -38.98 -8.76
CA PHE A 387 14.50 -37.64 -8.20
C PHE A 387 15.42 -36.58 -8.83
N LEU A 388 16.52 -36.95 -9.51
CA LEU A 388 17.30 -35.99 -10.32
C LEU A 388 16.49 -35.34 -11.45
N SER A 389 15.42 -35.99 -11.91
CA SER A 389 14.48 -35.40 -12.88
C SER A 389 13.88 -34.08 -12.36
N VAL A 390 13.70 -33.95 -11.05
CA VAL A 390 13.22 -32.73 -10.40
C VAL A 390 14.25 -31.60 -10.48
N ILE A 391 15.55 -31.92 -10.44
CA ILE A 391 16.63 -30.94 -10.65
C ILE A 391 16.69 -30.52 -12.12
N VAL A 392 16.53 -31.46 -13.04
CA VAL A 392 16.41 -31.15 -14.48
C VAL A 392 15.23 -30.21 -14.73
N ALA A 393 14.09 -30.48 -14.11
CA ALA A 393 12.92 -29.61 -14.16
C ALA A 393 13.20 -28.22 -13.60
N CYS A 394 13.95 -28.14 -12.50
CA CYS A 394 14.40 -26.89 -11.92
C CYS A 394 15.20 -26.04 -12.92
N PHE A 395 16.13 -26.64 -13.67
CA PHE A 395 16.89 -25.91 -14.69
C PHE A 395 16.00 -25.34 -15.80
N PHE A 396 15.02 -26.11 -16.29
CA PHE A 396 14.06 -25.61 -17.29
C PHE A 396 13.17 -24.51 -16.73
N GLY A 397 12.58 -24.71 -15.54
CA GLY A 397 11.74 -23.71 -14.88
C GLY A 397 12.50 -22.42 -14.53
N ALA A 398 13.69 -22.53 -13.94
CA ALA A 398 14.52 -21.39 -13.60
C ALA A 398 15.05 -20.68 -14.86
N GLY A 399 15.52 -21.43 -15.87
CA GLY A 399 16.01 -20.86 -17.11
C GLY A 399 14.93 -20.05 -17.85
N THR A 400 13.72 -20.61 -17.95
CA THR A 400 12.58 -19.92 -18.58
C THR A 400 12.16 -18.67 -17.79
N TYR A 401 12.03 -18.77 -16.46
CA TYR A 401 11.65 -17.63 -15.64
C TYR A 401 12.71 -16.52 -15.62
N LEU A 402 14.00 -16.86 -15.48
CA LEU A 402 15.09 -15.89 -15.53
C LEU A 402 15.20 -15.19 -16.88
N ALA A 403 14.95 -15.91 -17.99
CA ALA A 403 14.87 -15.29 -19.31
C ALA A 403 13.75 -14.25 -19.38
N LEU A 404 12.55 -14.56 -18.86
CA LEU A 404 11.45 -13.61 -18.79
C LEU A 404 11.79 -12.40 -17.91
N VAL A 405 12.44 -12.62 -16.77
CA VAL A 405 12.88 -11.53 -15.88
C VAL A 405 13.88 -10.63 -16.62
N LYS A 406 14.92 -11.20 -17.22
CA LYS A 406 16.00 -10.45 -17.87
C LYS A 406 15.57 -9.71 -19.13
N PHE A 407 14.78 -10.35 -19.99
CA PHE A 407 14.46 -9.81 -21.31
C PHE A 407 13.16 -9.02 -21.36
N HIS A 408 12.22 -9.26 -20.45
CA HIS A 408 10.92 -8.58 -20.46
C HIS A 408 10.71 -7.72 -19.22
N TYR A 409 10.78 -8.31 -18.03
CA TYR A 409 10.31 -7.62 -16.84
C TYR A 409 11.29 -6.59 -16.26
N GLU A 410 12.59 -6.86 -16.25
CA GLU A 410 13.59 -5.91 -15.77
C GLU A 410 13.63 -4.65 -16.67
N PRO A 411 13.71 -4.76 -18.02
CA PRO A 411 13.61 -3.60 -18.90
C PRO A 411 12.29 -2.85 -18.77
N TYR A 412 11.18 -3.57 -18.62
CA TYR A 412 9.86 -2.97 -18.39
C TYR A 412 9.86 -2.13 -17.11
N THR A 413 10.39 -2.68 -16.01
CA THR A 413 10.42 -1.97 -14.72
C THR A 413 11.34 -0.76 -14.73
N MET A 414 12.47 -0.83 -15.42
CA MET A 414 13.37 0.33 -15.58
C MET A 414 12.75 1.44 -16.45
N LYS A 415 11.83 1.11 -17.36
CA LYS A 415 11.24 2.08 -18.30
C LYS A 415 9.90 2.67 -17.85
N PHE A 416 9.07 1.87 -17.18
CA PHE A 416 7.69 2.22 -16.84
C PHE A 416 7.38 2.14 -15.34
N GLY A 417 8.40 1.88 -14.50
CA GLY A 417 8.24 1.65 -13.07
C GLY A 417 7.76 0.22 -12.73
N ILE A 418 7.48 -0.03 -11.46
CA ILE A 418 7.22 -1.38 -10.91
C ILE A 418 6.06 -2.11 -11.60
N GLY A 419 5.04 -1.36 -12.06
CA GLY A 419 3.83 -1.91 -12.69
C GLY A 419 2.89 -2.61 -11.70
N SER A 420 1.81 -3.18 -12.20
CA SER A 420 0.85 -3.93 -11.37
C SER A 420 1.37 -5.33 -11.01
N PRO A 421 1.09 -5.85 -9.81
CA PRO A 421 1.42 -7.23 -9.43
C PRO A 421 0.85 -8.28 -10.39
N GLU A 422 -0.35 -8.02 -10.93
CA GLU A 422 -1.08 -8.92 -11.82
C GLU A 422 -0.32 -9.17 -13.14
N HIS A 423 0.43 -8.18 -13.65
CA HIS A 423 1.23 -8.33 -14.87
C HIS A 423 2.30 -9.43 -14.74
N ARG A 424 2.70 -9.78 -13.51
CA ARG A 424 3.69 -10.84 -13.22
C ARG A 424 3.09 -12.25 -13.20
N LEU A 425 1.76 -12.40 -13.24
CA LEU A 425 1.08 -13.69 -13.19
C LEU A 425 0.94 -14.38 -14.55
N LEU A 426 1.14 -13.67 -15.66
CA LEU A 426 0.96 -14.24 -17.02
C LEU A 426 1.79 -15.52 -17.27
N PRO A 427 3.08 -15.62 -16.88
CA PRO A 427 3.83 -16.86 -17.02
C PRO A 427 3.23 -18.00 -16.19
N GLY A 428 2.65 -17.68 -15.02
CA GLY A 428 1.93 -18.63 -14.17
C GLY A 428 0.66 -19.17 -14.82
N VAL A 429 -0.06 -18.34 -15.59
CA VAL A 429 -1.23 -18.79 -16.37
C VAL A 429 -0.81 -19.84 -17.42
N ILE A 430 0.28 -19.57 -18.15
CA ILE A 430 0.81 -20.49 -19.17
C ILE A 430 1.29 -21.78 -18.50
N ALA A 431 2.04 -21.69 -17.40
CA ALA A 431 2.49 -22.84 -16.63
C ALA A 431 1.31 -23.67 -16.07
N GLY A 432 0.24 -23.01 -15.58
CA GLY A 432 -0.97 -23.69 -15.09
C GLY A 432 -1.75 -24.43 -16.17
N LEU A 433 -1.63 -24.02 -17.44
CA LEU A 433 -2.21 -24.74 -18.58
C LEU A 433 -1.41 -25.99 -18.93
N ILE A 434 -0.08 -25.93 -18.82
CA ILE A 434 0.83 -27.02 -19.20
C ILE A 434 1.01 -28.05 -18.07
N ALA A 435 0.96 -27.63 -16.81
CA ALA A 435 1.20 -28.51 -15.66
C ALA A 435 0.32 -29.78 -15.63
N PRO A 436 -1.01 -29.73 -15.90
CA PRO A 436 -1.85 -30.93 -15.95
C PRO A 436 -1.40 -31.94 -17.02
N CYS A 437 -0.86 -31.47 -18.15
CA CYS A 437 -0.32 -32.35 -19.19
C CYS A 437 0.85 -33.19 -18.67
N GLY A 438 1.74 -32.62 -17.85
CA GLY A 438 2.84 -33.35 -17.21
C GLY A 438 2.33 -34.45 -16.28
N ILE A 439 1.31 -34.15 -15.45
CA ILE A 439 0.67 -35.13 -14.57
C ILE A 439 0.02 -36.26 -15.39
N LEU A 440 -0.68 -35.93 -16.48
CA LEU A 440 -1.34 -36.93 -17.33
C LEU A 440 -0.33 -37.81 -18.08
N ILE A 441 0.80 -37.25 -18.53
CA ILE A 441 1.90 -38.05 -19.10
C ILE A 441 2.38 -39.05 -18.05
N PHE A 442 2.72 -38.61 -16.85
CA PHE A 442 3.12 -39.52 -15.76
C PHE A 442 2.05 -40.58 -15.48
N ALA A 443 0.79 -40.17 -15.37
CA ALA A 443 -0.34 -41.04 -15.06
C ALA A 443 -0.46 -42.21 -16.05
N TRP A 444 -0.46 -41.93 -17.35
CA TRP A 444 -0.83 -42.91 -18.38
C TRP A 444 0.36 -43.65 -18.97
N THR A 445 1.58 -43.16 -18.75
CA THR A 445 2.84 -43.82 -19.13
C THR A 445 3.44 -44.68 -18.02
N SER A 446 2.90 -44.63 -16.79
CA SER A 446 3.27 -45.53 -15.68
C SER A 446 2.70 -46.94 -15.89
N ARG A 447 3.21 -47.67 -16.90
CA ARG A 447 2.82 -49.05 -17.25
C ARG A 447 4.06 -49.89 -17.45
N GLU A 448 3.97 -51.18 -17.11
CA GLU A 448 5.08 -52.14 -17.22
C GLU A 448 5.71 -52.20 -18.62
N TRP A 449 4.89 -52.12 -19.67
CA TRP A 449 5.34 -52.19 -21.07
C TRP A 449 5.84 -50.85 -21.65
N ILE A 450 5.67 -49.74 -20.95
CA ILE A 450 6.16 -48.42 -21.38
C ILE A 450 7.49 -48.16 -20.68
N SER A 451 8.47 -47.61 -21.40
CA SER A 451 9.77 -47.26 -20.79
C SER A 451 9.62 -46.27 -19.64
N TRP A 452 10.41 -46.44 -18.58
CA TRP A 452 10.54 -45.53 -17.42
C TRP A 452 10.76 -44.05 -17.80
N VAL A 453 11.28 -43.80 -19.01
CA VAL A 453 11.47 -42.45 -19.57
C VAL A 453 10.13 -41.72 -19.71
N GLY A 454 9.07 -42.42 -20.11
CA GLY A 454 7.72 -41.85 -20.27
C GLY A 454 7.23 -41.14 -19.01
N PRO A 455 7.11 -41.83 -17.86
CA PRO A 455 6.64 -41.19 -16.64
C PRO A 455 7.63 -40.13 -16.12
N THR A 456 8.93 -40.35 -16.29
CA THR A 456 9.96 -39.38 -15.89
C THR A 456 9.85 -38.05 -16.63
N VAL A 457 9.58 -38.06 -17.94
CA VAL A 457 9.36 -36.83 -18.73
C VAL A 457 8.12 -36.07 -18.24
N GLY A 458 7.07 -36.80 -17.83
CA GLY A 458 5.87 -36.19 -17.22
C GLY A 458 6.20 -35.42 -15.94
N ILE A 459 7.04 -36.00 -15.07
CA ILE A 459 7.53 -35.35 -13.84
C ILE A 459 8.33 -34.08 -14.19
N VAL A 460 9.27 -34.17 -15.15
CA VAL A 460 10.09 -33.01 -15.57
C VAL A 460 9.20 -31.86 -16.02
N LEU A 461 8.21 -32.14 -16.88
CA LEU A 461 7.31 -31.13 -17.41
C LEU A 461 6.46 -30.49 -16.29
N TYR A 462 5.85 -31.31 -15.44
CA TYR A 462 5.04 -30.83 -14.33
C TYR A 462 5.86 -29.96 -13.36
N MET A 463 7.01 -30.45 -12.91
CA MET A 463 7.85 -29.75 -11.92
C MET A 463 8.46 -28.45 -12.48
N SER A 464 8.73 -28.39 -13.79
CA SER A 464 9.17 -27.16 -14.45
C SER A 464 8.08 -26.08 -14.41
N CYS A 465 6.82 -26.48 -14.66
CA CYS A 465 5.68 -25.57 -14.62
C CYS A 465 5.37 -25.12 -13.19
N VAL A 466 5.42 -26.06 -12.23
CA VAL A 466 5.27 -25.77 -10.80
C VAL A 466 6.29 -24.74 -10.34
N PHE A 467 7.55 -24.88 -10.75
CA PHE A 467 8.59 -23.92 -10.42
C PHE A 467 8.23 -22.50 -10.88
N VAL A 468 7.83 -22.33 -12.15
CA VAL A 468 7.43 -21.02 -12.70
C VAL A 468 6.20 -20.46 -11.97
N LEU A 469 5.20 -21.31 -11.70
CA LEU A 469 4.00 -20.94 -10.93
C LEU A 469 4.35 -20.41 -9.55
N THR A 470 5.20 -21.11 -8.80
CA THR A 470 5.63 -20.69 -7.46
C THR A 470 6.39 -19.37 -7.51
N MET A 471 7.26 -19.15 -8.50
CA MET A 471 7.98 -17.87 -8.64
C MET A 471 7.03 -16.70 -8.92
N CYS A 472 6.04 -16.88 -9.80
CA CYS A 472 4.99 -15.89 -10.06
C CYS A 472 4.18 -15.55 -8.80
N ILE A 473 3.85 -16.56 -7.99
CA ILE A 473 3.11 -16.38 -6.74
C ILE A 473 3.96 -15.64 -5.70
N PHE A 474 5.23 -16.01 -5.53
CA PHE A 474 6.11 -15.37 -4.55
C PHE A 474 6.32 -13.89 -4.85
N ILE A 475 6.57 -13.52 -6.11
CA ILE A 475 6.70 -12.11 -6.47
C ILE A 475 5.36 -11.37 -6.34
N TYR A 476 4.23 -12.00 -6.67
CA TYR A 476 2.92 -11.39 -6.51
C TYR A 476 2.59 -11.08 -5.03
N LEU A 477 2.86 -12.03 -4.12
CA LEU A 477 2.66 -11.83 -2.68
C LEU A 477 3.53 -10.69 -2.14
N LEU A 478 4.82 -10.68 -2.52
CA LEU A 478 5.77 -9.64 -2.10
C LEU A 478 5.32 -8.24 -2.57
N MET A 479 4.85 -8.13 -3.81
CA MET A 479 4.38 -6.87 -4.39
C MET A 479 3.03 -6.41 -3.85
N SER A 480 2.14 -7.35 -3.52
CA SER A 480 0.79 -7.01 -3.03
C SER A 480 0.82 -6.49 -1.59
N TYR A 481 1.71 -7.02 -0.75
CA TYR A 481 1.79 -6.67 0.68
C TYR A 481 3.24 -6.64 1.20
N PRO A 482 4.09 -5.68 0.76
CA PRO A 482 5.52 -5.67 1.08
C PRO A 482 5.82 -5.63 2.59
N ARG A 483 5.04 -4.87 3.35
CA ARG A 483 5.22 -4.68 4.80
C ARG A 483 4.91 -5.92 5.63
N TYR A 484 4.08 -6.83 5.12
CA TYR A 484 3.67 -8.06 5.80
C TYR A 484 4.25 -9.30 5.13
N ALA A 485 5.30 -9.15 4.31
CA ALA A 485 5.82 -10.22 3.48
C ALA A 485 6.24 -11.47 4.27
N ALA A 486 7.05 -11.34 5.34
CA ALA A 486 7.54 -12.52 6.06
C ALA A 486 6.40 -13.23 6.81
N SER A 487 5.43 -12.46 7.30
CA SER A 487 4.19 -12.92 7.92
C SER A 487 3.28 -13.66 6.91
N LEU A 488 3.13 -13.16 5.69
CA LEU A 488 2.34 -13.82 4.64
C LEU A 488 3.02 -15.09 4.11
N PHE A 489 4.34 -15.06 3.94
CA PHE A 489 5.11 -16.26 3.62
C PHE A 489 4.99 -17.30 4.72
N ALA A 490 4.92 -16.92 5.99
CA ALA A 490 4.69 -17.85 7.08
C ALA A 490 3.31 -18.52 7.02
N ALA A 491 2.22 -17.77 6.77
CA ALA A 491 0.89 -18.35 6.59
C ALA A 491 0.81 -19.26 5.36
N ASN A 492 1.34 -18.82 4.22
CA ASN A 492 1.45 -19.66 3.03
C ASN A 492 2.24 -20.94 3.35
N SER A 493 3.36 -20.80 4.08
CA SER A 493 4.21 -21.92 4.45
C SER A 493 3.56 -22.90 5.43
N PHE A 494 2.64 -22.44 6.26
CA PHE A 494 1.84 -23.33 7.11
C PHE A 494 0.77 -24.06 6.29
N LEU A 495 -0.05 -23.32 5.54
CA LEU A 495 -1.21 -23.87 4.84
C LEU A 495 -0.80 -24.89 3.78
N HIS A 496 0.26 -24.61 3.01
CA HIS A 496 0.72 -25.56 2.00
C HIS A 496 1.30 -26.85 2.60
N SER A 497 1.84 -26.77 3.83
CA SER A 497 2.49 -27.89 4.52
C SER A 497 1.46 -28.73 5.26
N ALA A 498 0.43 -28.08 5.82
CA ALA A 498 -0.73 -28.78 6.36
C ALA A 498 -1.45 -29.59 5.27
N LEU A 499 -1.62 -29.00 4.07
CA LEU A 499 -2.18 -29.72 2.93
C LEU A 499 -1.27 -30.84 2.44
N ALA A 500 0.05 -30.65 2.37
CA ALA A 500 0.98 -31.73 2.03
C ALA A 500 1.03 -32.85 3.08
N CYS A 501 0.94 -32.52 4.38
CA CYS A 501 0.79 -33.50 5.44
C CYS A 501 -0.45 -34.38 5.23
N GLY A 502 -1.58 -33.78 4.87
CA GLY A 502 -2.79 -34.51 4.49
C GLY A 502 -2.60 -35.33 3.21
N ALA A 503 -1.89 -34.77 2.22
CA ALA A 503 -1.62 -35.42 0.94
C ALA A 503 -0.82 -36.70 1.06
N ILE A 504 0.23 -36.71 1.88
CA ILE A 504 0.99 -37.93 2.17
C ILE A 504 0.06 -39.05 2.62
N HIS A 505 -0.87 -38.76 3.54
CA HIS A 505 -1.76 -39.78 4.09
C HIS A 505 -2.89 -40.22 3.15
N PHE A 506 -3.42 -39.36 2.28
CA PHE A 506 -4.44 -39.82 1.32
C PHE A 506 -3.84 -40.46 0.07
N SER A 507 -2.54 -40.25 -0.21
CA SER A 507 -1.90 -40.69 -1.45
C SER A 507 -1.84 -42.21 -1.59
N GLN A 508 -1.45 -42.94 -0.55
CA GLN A 508 -1.48 -44.40 -0.57
C GLN A 508 -2.89 -44.96 -0.84
N PRO A 509 -3.94 -44.58 -0.08
CA PRO A 509 -5.31 -44.99 -0.41
C PRO A 509 -5.77 -44.59 -1.81
N LEU A 510 -5.40 -43.40 -2.28
CA LEU A 510 -5.74 -42.92 -3.63
C LEU A 510 -5.16 -43.84 -4.70
N PHE A 511 -3.85 -44.13 -4.63
CA PHE A 511 -3.17 -44.93 -5.64
C PHE A 511 -3.48 -46.43 -5.52
N ASN A 512 -3.68 -46.95 -4.31
CA ASN A 512 -4.04 -48.36 -4.10
C ASN A 512 -5.46 -48.67 -4.60
N ASN A 513 -6.42 -47.75 -4.40
CA ASN A 513 -7.81 -47.98 -4.78
C ASN A 513 -8.12 -47.64 -6.24
N LEU A 514 -7.57 -46.52 -6.76
CA LEU A 514 -7.85 -46.07 -8.12
C LEU A 514 -6.79 -46.52 -9.14
N GLY A 515 -5.60 -46.89 -8.68
CA GLY A 515 -4.41 -47.03 -9.51
C GLY A 515 -3.75 -45.68 -9.82
N VAL A 516 -2.46 -45.70 -10.17
CA VAL A 516 -1.65 -44.50 -10.48
C VAL A 516 -2.30 -43.66 -11.58
N ALA A 517 -2.76 -44.29 -12.67
CA ALA A 517 -3.33 -43.57 -13.82
C ALA A 517 -4.57 -42.74 -13.46
N LYS A 518 -5.58 -43.35 -12.81
CA LYS A 518 -6.82 -42.66 -12.44
C LYS A 518 -6.57 -41.68 -11.29
N GLY A 519 -5.76 -42.06 -10.30
CA GLY A 519 -5.37 -41.20 -9.19
C GLY A 519 -4.72 -39.89 -9.67
N CYS A 520 -3.71 -39.98 -10.53
CA CYS A 520 -3.06 -38.81 -11.11
C CYS A 520 -3.99 -38.02 -12.06
N THR A 521 -4.97 -38.66 -12.72
CA THR A 521 -5.97 -37.94 -13.53
C THR A 521 -6.85 -37.05 -12.66
N VAL A 522 -7.22 -37.47 -11.45
CA VAL A 522 -7.92 -36.62 -10.47
C VAL A 522 -7.06 -35.43 -10.07
N LEU A 523 -5.78 -35.65 -9.78
CA LEU A 523 -4.83 -34.58 -9.43
C LEU A 523 -4.63 -33.57 -10.58
N ALA A 524 -4.58 -34.06 -11.83
CA ALA A 524 -4.52 -33.21 -13.02
C ALA A 524 -5.78 -32.35 -13.17
N GLY A 525 -6.96 -32.93 -12.92
CA GLY A 525 -8.23 -32.20 -12.93
C GLY A 525 -8.29 -31.09 -11.88
N LEU A 526 -7.82 -31.35 -10.65
CA LEU A 526 -7.73 -30.34 -9.60
C LEU A 526 -6.75 -29.22 -9.98
N THR A 527 -5.59 -29.57 -10.54
CA THR A 527 -4.59 -28.60 -11.00
C THR A 527 -5.16 -27.71 -12.11
N PHE A 528 -5.92 -28.31 -13.04
CA PHE A 528 -6.62 -27.57 -14.09
C PHE A 528 -7.75 -26.69 -13.53
N ALA A 529 -8.46 -27.11 -12.49
CA ALA A 529 -9.47 -26.27 -11.84
C ALA A 529 -8.86 -24.99 -11.25
N CYS A 530 -7.66 -25.07 -10.65
CA CYS A 530 -6.95 -23.90 -10.16
C CYS A 530 -6.49 -22.94 -11.26
N LEU A 531 -6.37 -23.39 -12.53
CA LEU A 531 -6.09 -22.51 -13.66
C LEU A 531 -7.14 -21.39 -13.78
N PHE A 532 -8.41 -21.69 -13.51
CA PHE A 532 -9.47 -20.69 -13.56
C PHE A 532 -9.26 -19.60 -12.51
N GLY A 533 -8.80 -19.95 -11.31
CA GLY A 533 -8.54 -18.97 -10.27
C GLY A 533 -7.34 -18.07 -10.57
N ILE A 534 -6.26 -18.60 -11.16
CA ILE A 534 -5.13 -17.76 -11.57
C ILE A 534 -5.48 -16.85 -12.76
N LEU A 535 -6.36 -17.31 -13.66
CA LEU A 535 -6.93 -16.46 -14.73
C LEU A 535 -7.78 -15.32 -14.16
N VAL A 536 -8.58 -15.59 -13.13
CA VAL A 536 -9.37 -14.57 -12.43
C VAL A 536 -8.46 -13.56 -11.73
N LEU A 537 -7.40 -14.01 -11.04
CA LEU A 537 -6.42 -13.11 -10.44
C LEU A 537 -5.68 -12.26 -11.48
N TRP A 538 -5.28 -12.86 -12.60
CA TRP A 538 -4.59 -12.13 -13.66
C TRP A 538 -5.47 -11.03 -14.28
N LYS A 539 -6.78 -11.27 -14.46
CA LYS A 539 -7.70 -10.31 -15.09
C LYS A 539 -8.35 -9.31 -14.12
N CYS A 540 -8.59 -9.72 -12.89
CA CYS A 540 -9.43 -8.98 -11.92
C CYS A 540 -8.77 -8.82 -10.55
N GLY A 541 -7.47 -9.11 -10.40
CA GLY A 541 -6.76 -9.11 -9.11
C GLY A 541 -6.83 -7.77 -8.39
N ASP A 542 -6.80 -6.66 -9.13
CA ASP A 542 -6.99 -5.30 -8.64
C ASP A 542 -8.34 -5.13 -7.92
N LYS A 543 -9.43 -5.59 -8.54
CA LYS A 543 -10.79 -5.53 -7.99
C LYS A 543 -10.98 -6.46 -6.80
N LEU A 544 -10.33 -7.63 -6.81
CA LEU A 544 -10.36 -8.58 -5.70
C LEU A 544 -9.61 -8.02 -4.48
N ARG A 545 -8.45 -7.41 -4.68
CA ARG A 545 -7.69 -6.75 -3.60
C ARG A 545 -8.41 -5.52 -3.05
N ALA A 546 -9.08 -4.74 -3.90
CA ALA A 546 -9.89 -3.59 -3.45
C ALA A 546 -11.05 -3.98 -2.52
N ARG A 547 -11.53 -5.23 -2.59
CA ARG A 547 -12.58 -5.78 -1.71
C ARG A 547 -12.03 -6.41 -0.42
N SER A 548 -10.71 -6.45 -0.24
CA SER A 548 -10.07 -7.00 0.94
C SER A 548 -10.40 -6.15 2.17
N THR A 549 -11.16 -6.72 3.11
CA THR A 549 -11.45 -6.08 4.40
C THR A 549 -10.18 -5.95 5.24
N PHE A 550 -9.12 -6.72 4.97
CA PHE A 550 -7.82 -6.56 5.60
C PHE A 550 -7.05 -5.33 5.09
N ALA A 551 -7.09 -5.01 3.79
CA ALA A 551 -6.50 -3.76 3.29
C ALA A 551 -7.14 -2.53 3.97
N GLN A 552 -8.44 -2.62 4.27
CA GLN A 552 -9.20 -1.61 5.02
C GLN A 552 -8.85 -1.61 6.53
N LEU A 553 -8.67 -2.78 7.14
CA LEU A 553 -8.38 -2.92 8.58
C LEU A 553 -6.90 -2.70 8.95
N ALA A 554 -5.94 -3.04 8.09
CA ALA A 554 -4.51 -2.77 8.31
C ALA A 554 -4.23 -1.26 8.27
N PHE A 555 -5.01 -0.52 7.48
CA PHE A 555 -5.06 0.94 7.51
C PHE A 555 -5.57 1.45 8.87
N LEU A 556 -6.65 0.87 9.39
CA LEU A 556 -7.23 1.18 10.72
C LEU A 556 -6.34 0.75 11.90
N LEU A 557 -5.67 -0.41 11.84
CA LEU A 557 -4.79 -0.93 12.89
C LEU A 557 -3.46 -0.19 12.95
N SER A 558 -2.95 0.29 11.80
CA SER A 558 -1.82 1.22 11.76
C SER A 558 -2.19 2.54 12.45
N ALA A 559 -3.44 3.00 12.31
CA ALA A 559 -3.95 4.15 13.05
C ALA A 559 -4.12 3.84 14.57
N CYS A 560 -4.60 2.65 14.95
CA CYS A 560 -4.75 2.26 16.35
C CYS A 560 -3.43 1.98 17.08
N LEU A 561 -2.38 1.49 16.40
CA LEU A 561 -1.07 1.25 17.01
C LEU A 561 -0.34 2.55 17.37
N VAL A 562 -0.61 3.64 16.64
CA VAL A 562 -0.15 4.98 17.02
C VAL A 562 -0.88 5.45 18.29
N ILE A 563 -2.17 5.15 18.43
CA ILE A 563 -2.99 5.53 19.60
C ILE A 563 -2.60 4.74 20.87
N ARG A 564 -2.12 3.50 20.73
CA ARG A 564 -1.73 2.64 21.88
C ARG A 564 -0.42 3.04 22.58
N SER A 565 0.27 4.08 22.09
CA SER A 565 1.44 4.66 22.76
C SER A 565 1.07 5.59 23.93
N TYR A 566 -0.22 5.83 24.17
CA TYR A 566 -0.70 6.61 25.31
C TYR A 566 -1.42 5.70 26.33
N SER A 567 -0.73 5.44 27.44
CA SER A 567 -1.16 4.58 28.55
C SER A 567 -2.46 5.08 29.22
N TYR A 568 -3.51 4.24 29.27
CA TYR A 568 -4.63 4.41 30.22
C TYR A 568 -5.06 3.04 30.83
N PRO A 569 -5.64 3.02 32.05
CA PRO A 569 -5.73 1.81 32.88
C PRO A 569 -6.79 0.79 32.45
N MET A 570 -6.55 -0.48 32.80
CA MET A 570 -7.24 -1.70 32.31
C MET A 570 -8.69 -1.90 32.79
N GLY A 571 -9.27 -0.99 33.58
CA GLY A 571 -10.60 -1.16 34.18
C GLY A 571 -11.78 -0.95 33.23
N TYR A 572 -11.56 -0.25 32.11
CA TYR A 572 -12.64 0.18 31.20
C TYR A 572 -13.10 -0.89 30.18
N TRP A 573 -12.35 -2.00 30.07
CA TRP A 573 -12.52 -2.96 28.97
C TRP A 573 -13.54 -4.09 29.24
N ILE A 574 -13.88 -4.35 30.51
CA ILE A 574 -14.76 -5.48 30.87
C ILE A 574 -16.25 -5.17 30.60
N GLU A 575 -16.68 -3.90 30.68
CA GLU A 575 -18.07 -3.51 30.35
C GLU A 575 -18.34 -3.40 28.84
N HIS A 576 -17.32 -3.10 28.01
CA HIS A 576 -17.51 -2.89 26.57
C HIS A 576 -17.62 -4.19 25.77
N LEU A 577 -17.04 -5.29 26.26
CA LEU A 577 -17.12 -6.61 25.61
C LEU A 577 -18.53 -7.22 25.67
N HIS A 578 -19.35 -6.85 26.64
CA HIS A 578 -20.75 -7.30 26.73
C HIS A 578 -21.68 -6.59 25.73
N LYS A 579 -21.37 -5.35 25.32
CA LYS A 579 -22.20 -4.58 24.36
C LYS A 579 -21.94 -4.93 22.89
N LEU A 580 -20.76 -5.45 22.55
CA LEU A 580 -20.37 -5.83 21.19
C LEU A 580 -21.04 -7.13 20.67
N ARG A 581 -21.63 -7.95 21.56
CA ARG A 581 -22.31 -9.19 21.15
C ARG A 581 -23.72 -8.97 20.59
N ALA A 582 -24.34 -7.81 20.81
CA ALA A 582 -25.72 -7.55 20.43
C ALA A 582 -25.88 -6.96 19.00
N GLY A 583 -24.83 -6.42 18.40
CA GLY A 583 -24.91 -5.67 17.13
C GLY A 583 -24.72 -6.50 15.84
N TYR A 584 -24.34 -7.78 15.93
CA TYR A 584 -23.91 -8.56 14.76
C TYR A 584 -24.96 -9.54 14.19
N VAL A 585 -26.20 -9.53 14.68
CA VAL A 585 -27.27 -10.44 14.24
C VAL A 585 -28.21 -9.83 13.18
N LEU A 586 -28.05 -8.55 12.80
CA LEU A 586 -29.03 -7.82 11.98
C LEU A 586 -28.52 -7.40 10.59
N GLN A 587 -27.70 -8.23 9.94
CA GLN A 587 -27.18 -7.94 8.59
C GLN A 587 -27.20 -9.13 7.61
N LEU A 588 -28.24 -9.98 7.69
CA LEU A 588 -28.60 -10.92 6.63
C LEU A 588 -30.08 -10.72 6.27
N GLY A 589 -30.36 -9.68 5.47
CA GLY A 589 -31.69 -9.35 4.98
C GLY A 589 -32.15 -10.31 3.87
N LEU A 590 -33.10 -11.17 4.19
CA LEU A 590 -34.06 -11.75 3.24
C LEU A 590 -35.38 -10.98 3.41
N CYS A 591 -35.77 -10.22 2.38
CA CYS A 591 -37.05 -9.50 2.34
C CYS A 591 -38.22 -10.45 2.05
N ALA A 592 -39.26 -10.41 2.88
CA ALA A 592 -40.64 -10.64 2.47
C ALA A 592 -41.56 -9.73 3.32
N PRO A 593 -42.58 -9.07 2.75
CA PRO A 593 -43.36 -8.06 3.44
C PRO A 593 -44.65 -8.64 4.03
N LEU A 594 -44.99 -8.30 5.28
CA LEU A 594 -46.38 -8.31 5.76
C LEU A 594 -46.61 -7.15 6.76
N PRO A 595 -47.82 -6.58 6.82
CA PRO A 595 -48.08 -5.25 7.39
C PRO A 595 -48.67 -5.26 8.81
N HIS A 596 -48.55 -4.10 9.47
CA HIS A 596 -49.42 -3.51 10.50
C HIS A 596 -49.86 -4.36 11.71
N GLU A 597 -49.42 -3.98 12.93
CA GLU A 597 -50.22 -3.22 13.92
C GLU A 597 -49.70 -3.35 15.37
N SER A 598 -49.76 -2.21 16.09
CA SER A 598 -49.97 -2.02 17.54
C SER A 598 -49.00 -2.59 18.60
N SER A 599 -48.41 -1.65 19.32
CA SER A 599 -47.71 -1.66 20.62
C SER A 599 -48.53 -2.18 21.82
N PRO A 600 -48.03 -2.10 23.08
CA PRO A 600 -46.87 -2.77 23.69
C PRO A 600 -47.26 -3.46 25.03
N ARG A 601 -46.38 -4.25 25.67
CA ARG A 601 -46.19 -4.28 27.15
C ARG A 601 -45.14 -5.30 27.61
N LEU A 602 -44.28 -4.79 28.49
CA LEU A 602 -43.53 -5.37 29.60
C LEU A 602 -43.38 -6.91 29.73
N GLY A 603 -42.13 -7.33 29.86
CA GLY A 603 -41.67 -7.82 31.17
C GLY A 603 -41.29 -9.31 31.30
N THR A 604 -40.00 -9.50 31.60
CA THR A 604 -39.53 -10.30 32.75
C THR A 604 -39.20 -11.80 32.55
N LEU A 605 -37.89 -12.07 32.63
CA LEU A 605 -37.17 -13.16 33.34
C LEU A 605 -37.30 -14.65 32.89
N VAL A 606 -36.10 -15.27 32.81
CA VAL A 606 -35.73 -16.59 33.42
C VAL A 606 -36.31 -17.81 32.66
N GLU A 607 -35.61 -18.88 32.28
CA GLU A 607 -34.32 -19.48 32.60
C GLU A 607 -34.16 -20.73 31.67
N ILE A 608 -33.00 -21.42 31.75
CA ILE A 608 -32.81 -22.88 31.51
C ILE A 608 -32.64 -23.40 30.05
N PHE A 609 -31.40 -23.81 29.75
CA PHE A 609 -30.96 -24.84 28.77
C PHE A 609 -31.62 -26.21 29.09
N PRO A 610 -31.79 -27.21 28.18
CA PRO A 610 -30.69 -27.67 27.31
C PRO A 610 -31.04 -28.31 25.95
N LEU A 611 -29.97 -28.54 25.20
CA LEU A 611 -29.82 -29.40 24.02
C LEU A 611 -30.42 -30.82 24.20
N SER A 612 -31.12 -31.31 23.18
CA SER A 612 -30.98 -32.69 22.66
C SER A 612 -31.80 -32.91 21.37
N SER A 613 -31.28 -33.77 20.48
CA SER A 613 -31.97 -34.50 19.37
C SER A 613 -32.34 -33.64 18.13
N LEU A 614 -32.20 -34.00 16.85
CA LEU A 614 -31.90 -35.20 16.02
C LEU A 614 -31.19 -34.68 14.73
N SER A 615 -30.20 -35.30 14.07
CA SER A 615 -30.12 -36.62 13.41
C SER A 615 -31.09 -36.84 12.21
N GLN A 616 -30.49 -37.14 11.05
CA GLN A 616 -31.02 -37.80 9.82
C GLN A 616 -31.75 -36.93 8.76
N ALA A 617 -31.17 -36.74 7.56
CA ALA A 617 -31.22 -37.58 6.33
C ALA A 617 -32.52 -37.35 5.53
N SER A 618 -32.53 -36.94 4.25
CA SER A 618 -32.18 -37.72 3.03
C SER A 618 -32.46 -36.82 1.79
N THR A 619 -31.53 -36.70 0.84
CA THR A 619 -31.52 -37.27 -0.54
C THR A 619 -32.79 -37.25 -1.40
N HIS A 620 -32.58 -36.75 -2.64
CA HIS A 620 -33.02 -37.27 -3.96
C HIS A 620 -34.10 -36.55 -4.82
N THR A 621 -33.60 -35.98 -5.94
CA THR A 621 -34.07 -36.16 -7.35
C THR A 621 -35.09 -35.18 -7.95
N ARG A 622 -34.68 -34.45 -9.01
CA ARG A 622 -35.10 -34.68 -10.42
C ARG A 622 -34.30 -33.83 -11.42
N VAL A 623 -34.13 -34.42 -12.61
CA VAL A 623 -33.25 -34.12 -13.73
C VAL A 623 -34.09 -33.90 -15.00
N ARG A 624 -33.51 -33.21 -16.02
CA ARG A 624 -33.90 -33.01 -17.45
C ARG A 624 -34.77 -31.76 -17.75
N ALA A 625 -34.59 -30.99 -18.85
CA ALA A 625 -33.76 -31.11 -20.05
C ALA A 625 -33.88 -29.87 -21.00
N ILE A 626 -32.80 -29.60 -21.79
CA ILE A 626 -32.73 -29.28 -23.27
C ILE A 626 -33.28 -27.89 -23.75
N ILE A 627 -32.45 -26.90 -24.17
CA ILE A 627 -31.66 -26.66 -25.42
C ILE A 627 -32.39 -25.76 -26.48
N LEU A 628 -31.60 -24.85 -27.10
CA LEU A 628 -31.75 -24.14 -28.41
C LEU A 628 -32.60 -22.85 -28.50
N SER A 629 -31.94 -21.72 -28.84
CA SER A 629 -32.15 -21.01 -30.12
C SER A 629 -31.22 -19.79 -30.29
N ALA A 630 -30.39 -19.84 -31.34
CA ALA A 630 -29.68 -18.71 -31.93
C ALA A 630 -29.43 -19.02 -33.42
N ILE A 631 -30.05 -18.29 -34.36
CA ILE A 631 -29.74 -18.17 -35.81
C ILE A 631 -30.46 -16.86 -36.30
N ALA A 632 -29.79 -15.72 -36.60
CA ALA A 632 -29.12 -15.23 -37.84
C ALA A 632 -30.06 -14.39 -38.77
N PRO A 633 -29.65 -13.76 -39.91
CA PRO A 633 -28.48 -12.90 -40.27
C PRO A 633 -28.84 -11.68 -41.20
N SER A 634 -27.88 -10.80 -41.59
CA SER A 634 -27.80 -10.18 -42.95
C SER A 634 -26.52 -9.37 -43.31
N HIS A 635 -25.86 -9.79 -44.41
CA HIS A 635 -25.23 -9.10 -45.58
C HIS A 635 -24.15 -7.97 -45.44
N ASP A 636 -22.91 -8.19 -45.96
CA ASP A 636 -22.30 -7.87 -47.30
C ASP A 636 -21.90 -6.36 -47.46
N LYS A 637 -20.80 -5.86 -48.09
CA LYS A 637 -19.73 -6.37 -48.98
C LYS A 637 -18.65 -5.26 -49.21
N THR A 638 -17.37 -5.68 -49.34
CA THR A 638 -16.27 -5.22 -50.24
C THR A 638 -15.88 -3.74 -50.48
N GLY A 639 -14.56 -3.46 -50.46
CA GLY A 639 -13.93 -2.36 -51.22
C GLY A 639 -12.42 -2.13 -50.94
N GLN A 640 -11.58 -2.15 -51.98
CA GLN A 640 -10.10 -2.26 -51.99
C GLN A 640 -9.29 -0.97 -51.71
N ALA A 641 -7.99 -1.17 -51.40
CA ALA A 641 -6.87 -0.21 -51.18
C ALA A 641 -6.44 0.57 -52.47
N PRO A 642 -5.48 1.54 -52.52
CA PRO A 642 -4.10 1.45 -52.00
C PRO A 642 -3.36 2.76 -51.55
N ILE A 643 -2.11 2.54 -51.13
CA ILE A 643 -1.04 3.41 -50.59
C ILE A 643 -0.59 4.56 -51.53
N ARG A 644 -0.22 5.73 -50.95
CA ARG A 644 0.79 6.63 -51.56
C ARG A 644 1.61 7.44 -50.53
N LYS A 645 2.92 7.19 -50.50
CA LYS A 645 3.95 8.03 -49.85
C LYS A 645 4.16 9.33 -50.65
N LYS A 646 4.34 10.48 -49.97
CA LYS A 646 5.17 11.60 -50.48
C LYS A 646 5.68 12.51 -49.35
N LYS A 647 7.02 12.68 -49.34
CA LYS A 647 7.82 13.67 -48.61
C LYS A 647 7.51 15.11 -49.07
N ARG A 648 7.62 16.10 -48.17
CA ARG A 648 8.18 17.47 -48.38
C ARG A 648 8.27 18.20 -47.03
N ARG A 649 9.48 18.44 -46.51
CA ARG A 649 10.32 19.68 -46.59
C ARG A 649 9.80 20.82 -45.70
N TYR A 650 10.59 21.12 -44.66
CA TYR A 650 10.53 22.32 -43.83
C TYR A 650 10.94 23.58 -44.62
N PRO A 651 10.32 24.74 -44.37
CA PRO A 651 10.97 26.03 -44.54
C PRO A 651 11.47 26.59 -43.19
N ALA A 652 12.58 27.30 -43.27
CA ALA A 652 13.28 27.95 -42.18
C ALA A 652 12.47 29.08 -41.52
N SER A 653 12.76 29.32 -40.25
CA SER A 653 12.30 30.44 -39.43
C SER A 653 12.95 31.76 -39.84
N PRO A 654 12.21 32.89 -39.80
CA PRO A 654 12.80 34.22 -39.71
C PRO A 654 12.79 34.75 -38.25
N PRO A 655 13.73 35.67 -37.90
CA PRO A 655 13.88 36.23 -36.56
C PRO A 655 13.10 37.55 -36.38
N MET A 656 12.86 37.94 -35.12
CA MET A 656 12.75 39.30 -34.55
C MET A 656 11.70 39.33 -33.43
N THR A 657 12.10 39.44 -32.16
CA THR A 657 12.21 40.70 -31.40
C THR A 657 11.00 41.64 -31.53
N ALA A 658 10.16 41.62 -30.48
CA ALA A 658 9.36 42.71 -29.89
C ALA A 658 7.95 42.24 -29.50
N LYS A 659 7.74 42.00 -28.19
CA LYS A 659 6.54 42.31 -27.38
C LYS A 659 6.67 41.67 -26.00
N ARG A 660 7.28 42.40 -25.07
CA ARG A 660 6.94 42.36 -23.64
C ARG A 660 5.57 43.05 -23.49
N GLN A 661 4.75 42.60 -22.53
CA GLN A 661 3.32 42.94 -22.30
C GLN A 661 2.34 42.12 -23.17
N LEU A 662 1.85 41.00 -22.62
CA LEU A 662 0.75 40.22 -23.20
C LEU A 662 -0.10 39.52 -22.11
N TRP A 663 -0.03 39.98 -20.86
CA TRP A 663 -0.88 39.45 -19.77
C TRP A 663 -1.98 40.43 -19.35
N ASP A 664 -1.78 41.74 -19.56
CA ASP A 664 -2.77 42.77 -19.19
C ASP A 664 -4.06 42.74 -20.06
N ASP A 665 -4.00 42.12 -21.25
CA ASP A 665 -5.07 42.17 -22.26
C ASP A 665 -5.86 40.85 -22.44
N CYS A 666 -5.96 40.00 -21.41
CA CYS A 666 -7.05 39.01 -21.39
C CYS A 666 -8.38 39.77 -21.20
N THR A 667 -8.97 40.23 -22.31
CA THR A 667 -10.29 40.86 -22.35
C THR A 667 -11.32 39.87 -21.81
N PRO A 668 -12.21 40.27 -20.88
CA PRO A 668 -13.44 39.54 -20.63
C PRO A 668 -14.20 39.37 -21.95
N TYR A 669 -15.09 38.38 -22.04
CA TYR A 669 -16.06 38.28 -23.12
C TYR A 669 -16.80 39.64 -23.25
N THR A 670 -16.42 40.47 -24.22
CA THR A 670 -17.10 41.74 -24.55
C THR A 670 -18.02 41.61 -25.75
N GLU A 671 -18.23 40.40 -26.27
CA GLU A 671 -19.34 40.15 -27.19
C GLU A 671 -20.64 39.92 -26.41
N PRO A 672 -21.75 40.57 -26.79
CA PRO A 672 -23.03 40.37 -26.15
C PRO A 672 -23.44 38.91 -26.32
N LEU A 673 -23.70 38.23 -25.20
CA LEU A 673 -24.30 36.90 -25.15
C LEU A 673 -25.61 36.91 -25.96
N ASN A 674 -25.54 36.44 -27.20
CA ASN A 674 -26.70 36.23 -28.07
C ASN A 674 -27.47 34.96 -27.66
N HIS A 675 -27.73 34.78 -26.36
CA HIS A 675 -28.69 33.81 -25.86
C HIS A 675 -29.96 34.55 -25.44
N ARG A 676 -30.99 34.46 -26.29
CA ARG A 676 -32.34 34.96 -26.03
C ARG A 676 -32.95 34.25 -24.82
N SER A 677 -32.81 34.84 -23.63
CA SER A 677 -33.71 34.60 -22.49
C SER A 677 -34.55 35.84 -22.27
N ARG A 678 -35.88 35.70 -22.44
CA ARG A 678 -36.89 36.74 -22.20
C ARG A 678 -36.74 37.33 -20.79
N GLY A 679 -36.55 38.64 -20.69
CA GLY A 679 -36.62 39.40 -19.43
C GLY A 679 -35.36 40.21 -19.15
N GLN A 680 -35.10 41.26 -19.93
CA GLN A 680 -34.03 42.24 -19.64
C GLN A 680 -34.57 43.66 -19.80
N GLU A 681 -35.25 44.15 -18.77
CA GLU A 681 -35.34 45.59 -18.49
C GLU A 681 -34.44 45.82 -17.27
N GLY A 682 -33.29 46.48 -17.45
CA GLY A 682 -32.36 46.78 -16.34
C GLY A 682 -30.88 47.03 -16.66
N TRP A 683 -30.43 46.92 -17.92
CA TRP A 683 -29.00 47.03 -18.27
C TRP A 683 -28.49 48.44 -18.57
N LEU A 684 -28.97 49.46 -17.87
CA LEU A 684 -28.57 50.86 -18.10
C LEU A 684 -27.68 51.49 -17.01
N LEU A 685 -27.07 50.70 -16.11
CA LEU A 685 -26.30 51.25 -14.99
C LEU A 685 -24.80 50.90 -14.95
N PHE A 686 -24.25 50.16 -15.91
CA PHE A 686 -22.82 49.86 -15.94
C PHE A 686 -22.11 50.63 -17.07
N PRO A 687 -21.14 51.52 -16.76
CA PRO A 687 -20.13 51.89 -17.73
C PRO A 687 -19.44 50.62 -18.23
N ALA A 688 -19.19 50.51 -19.54
CA ALA A 688 -18.62 49.33 -20.19
C ALA A 688 -17.24 48.85 -19.66
N ASN A 689 -16.70 49.49 -18.62
CA ASN A 689 -15.36 49.28 -18.08
C ASN A 689 -15.33 48.92 -16.57
N THR A 690 -16.47 48.81 -15.88
CA THR A 690 -16.48 48.49 -14.45
C THR A 690 -16.43 46.97 -14.24
N ARG A 691 -15.23 46.43 -13.95
CA ARG A 691 -15.00 44.99 -13.75
C ARG A 691 -15.27 44.57 -12.30
N VAL A 692 -16.04 43.51 -12.08
CA VAL A 692 -16.25 42.91 -10.75
C VAL A 692 -15.02 42.08 -10.38
N ARG A 693 -14.21 42.54 -9.42
CA ARG A 693 -12.93 41.88 -9.07
C ARG A 693 -12.99 40.99 -7.84
N ILE A 694 -13.90 41.29 -6.92
CA ILE A 694 -14.03 40.60 -5.63
C ILE A 694 -15.32 39.79 -5.63
N ALA A 695 -15.27 38.57 -5.11
CA ALA A 695 -16.44 37.77 -4.84
C ALA A 695 -16.45 37.25 -3.40
N VAL A 696 -17.65 37.05 -2.87
CA VAL A 696 -17.90 36.39 -1.60
C VAL A 696 -18.67 35.10 -1.85
N ILE A 697 -18.13 33.97 -1.38
CA ILE A 697 -18.81 32.68 -1.38
C ILE A 697 -19.25 32.39 0.05
N GLY A 698 -20.55 32.21 0.30
CA GLY A 698 -21.03 32.00 1.68
C GLY A 698 -22.49 31.56 1.76
N GLY A 699 -23.06 31.63 2.95
CA GLY A 699 -24.50 31.37 3.17
C GLY A 699 -25.38 32.55 2.77
N THR A 700 -26.65 32.31 2.45
CA THR A 700 -27.57 33.33 1.92
C THR A 700 -27.78 34.56 2.81
N GLY A 701 -27.57 34.46 4.13
CA GLY A 701 -27.71 35.60 5.05
C GLY A 701 -26.62 36.67 4.97
N LEU A 702 -25.56 36.46 4.16
CA LEU A 702 -24.48 37.43 3.94
C LEU A 702 -24.77 38.41 2.78
N GLN A 703 -25.82 38.18 1.98
CA GLN A 703 -26.19 39.09 0.88
C GLN A 703 -27.00 40.32 1.35
N ASP A 704 -27.58 40.25 2.54
CA ASP A 704 -28.48 41.27 3.12
C ASP A 704 -27.73 42.18 4.11
N LEU A 705 -26.49 42.53 3.78
CA LEU A 705 -25.61 43.34 4.60
C LEU A 705 -26.00 44.84 4.57
N PRO A 706 -26.00 45.55 5.71
CA PRO A 706 -26.09 47.01 5.72
C PRO A 706 -24.92 47.61 4.92
N GLY A 707 -25.22 48.50 3.96
CA GLY A 707 -24.21 49.11 3.07
C GLY A 707 -24.07 48.43 1.69
N PHE A 708 -24.84 47.36 1.43
CA PHE A 708 -24.84 46.66 0.15
C PHE A 708 -26.12 46.95 -0.63
N THR A 709 -25.98 47.47 -1.85
CA THR A 709 -27.13 47.69 -2.75
C THR A 709 -27.10 46.64 -3.85
N LYS A 710 -28.17 45.84 -3.97
CA LYS A 710 -28.29 44.84 -5.04
C LYS A 710 -28.49 45.53 -6.39
N VAL A 711 -27.60 45.25 -7.34
CA VAL A 711 -27.59 45.88 -8.66
C VAL A 711 -28.04 44.91 -9.75
N ALA A 712 -27.62 43.64 -9.68
CA ALA A 712 -27.99 42.63 -10.66
C ALA A 712 -28.00 41.21 -10.08
N SER A 713 -28.63 40.29 -10.81
CA SER A 713 -28.57 38.85 -10.57
C SER A 713 -28.28 38.15 -11.89
N LEU A 714 -27.21 37.38 -11.96
CA LEU A 714 -26.70 36.76 -13.18
C LEU A 714 -26.93 35.24 -13.10
N ASP A 715 -27.69 34.68 -14.04
CA ASP A 715 -27.79 33.23 -14.27
C ASP A 715 -26.81 32.86 -15.40
N ILE A 716 -25.64 32.34 -15.02
CA ILE A 716 -24.55 32.04 -15.95
C ILE A 716 -24.48 30.54 -16.18
N GLU A 717 -24.52 30.12 -17.44
CA GLU A 717 -24.25 28.73 -17.81
C GLU A 717 -22.77 28.55 -18.14
N THR A 718 -22.13 27.55 -17.54
CA THR A 718 -20.70 27.27 -17.76
C THR A 718 -20.52 25.92 -18.47
N PRO A 719 -19.35 25.66 -19.08
CA PRO A 719 -19.04 24.34 -19.64
C PRO A 719 -19.08 23.17 -18.62
N TRP A 720 -19.15 23.47 -17.33
CA TRP A 720 -19.27 22.48 -16.24
C TRP A 720 -20.67 22.44 -15.62
N GLY A 721 -21.66 23.07 -16.25
CA GLY A 721 -23.04 23.15 -15.78
C GLY A 721 -23.38 24.49 -15.12
N LYS A 722 -24.51 24.52 -14.42
CA LYS A 722 -24.97 25.71 -13.68
C LYS A 722 -24.26 25.84 -12.32
N PRO A 723 -23.94 27.07 -11.88
CA PRO A 723 -23.53 27.36 -10.52
C PRO A 723 -24.59 26.97 -9.48
N SER A 724 -24.19 26.89 -8.22
CA SER A 724 -25.06 26.54 -7.08
C SER A 724 -26.21 27.54 -6.87
N SER A 725 -26.02 28.81 -7.24
CA SER A 725 -27.06 29.84 -7.26
C SER A 725 -26.77 30.86 -8.36
N PRO A 726 -27.77 31.67 -8.77
CA PRO A 726 -27.48 32.91 -9.50
C PRO A 726 -26.46 33.76 -8.75
N ILE A 727 -25.54 34.41 -9.48
CA ILE A 727 -24.54 35.31 -8.90
C ILE A 727 -25.20 36.68 -8.70
N THR A 728 -25.27 37.14 -7.46
CA THR A 728 -25.80 38.46 -7.15
C THR A 728 -24.68 39.49 -7.18
N ILE A 729 -24.86 40.59 -7.91
CA ILE A 729 -23.91 41.71 -7.91
C ILE A 729 -24.42 42.78 -6.95
N LEU A 730 -23.58 43.13 -5.98
CA LEU A 730 -23.84 44.12 -4.95
C LEU A 730 -22.86 45.29 -5.12
N HIS A 731 -23.29 46.52 -4.87
CA HIS A 731 -22.39 47.64 -4.63
C HIS A 731 -22.13 47.76 -3.14
N HIS A 732 -20.86 47.64 -2.76
CA HIS A 732 -20.36 47.93 -1.42
C HIS A 732 -19.85 49.37 -1.38
N GLN A 733 -20.51 50.24 -0.63
CA GLN A 733 -20.01 51.59 -0.41
C GLN A 733 -18.90 51.54 0.63
N CYS A 734 -17.66 51.79 0.19
CA CYS A 734 -16.52 51.70 1.11
C CYS A 734 -16.59 52.80 2.17
N SER A 735 -16.64 52.42 3.45
CA SER A 735 -16.81 53.38 4.55
C SER A 735 -15.61 54.32 4.73
N VAL A 736 -14.43 53.87 4.29
CA VAL A 736 -13.16 54.60 4.39
C VAL A 736 -12.91 55.50 3.18
N SER A 737 -13.13 54.98 1.96
CA SER A 737 -12.81 55.70 0.72
C SER A 737 -14.01 56.41 0.07
N GLY A 738 -15.23 56.09 0.49
CA GLY A 738 -16.48 56.60 -0.11
C GLY A 738 -16.76 56.07 -1.52
N LYS A 739 -15.92 55.18 -2.07
CA LYS A 739 -16.08 54.61 -3.41
C LYS A 739 -17.06 53.42 -3.38
N ASP A 740 -17.92 53.32 -4.39
CA ASP A 740 -18.74 52.14 -4.61
C ASP A 740 -17.93 51.05 -5.32
N VAL A 741 -17.76 49.91 -4.66
CA VAL A 741 -17.04 48.74 -5.19
C VAL A 741 -18.03 47.63 -5.53
N PRO A 742 -18.04 47.13 -6.78
CA PRO A 742 -18.89 46.00 -7.14
C PRO A 742 -18.32 44.69 -6.61
N VAL A 743 -19.16 43.93 -5.90
CA VAL A 743 -18.85 42.63 -5.30
C VAL A 743 -19.83 41.57 -5.81
N ALA A 744 -19.30 40.43 -6.24
CA ALA A 744 -20.12 39.27 -6.61
C ALA A 744 -20.43 38.40 -5.39
N PHE A 745 -21.65 37.92 -5.25
CA PHE A 745 -22.07 37.01 -4.18
C PHE A 745 -22.60 35.70 -4.75
N LEU A 746 -22.15 34.58 -4.20
CA LEU A 746 -22.58 33.24 -4.59
C LEU A 746 -22.90 32.38 -3.36
N SER A 747 -24.08 31.75 -3.33
CA SER A 747 -24.45 30.83 -2.26
C SER A 747 -23.90 29.44 -2.53
N ARG A 748 -22.98 28.94 -1.67
CA ARG A 748 -22.28 27.65 -1.87
C ARG A 748 -23.25 26.46 -1.96
N HIS A 749 -24.24 26.43 -1.08
CA HIS A 749 -25.21 25.32 -0.96
C HIS A 749 -26.55 25.63 -1.65
N GLY A 750 -26.58 26.65 -2.52
CA GLY A 750 -27.80 27.13 -3.17
C GLY A 750 -28.61 28.11 -2.33
N THR A 751 -29.60 28.76 -2.93
CA THR A 751 -30.41 29.83 -2.30
C THR A 751 -31.26 29.36 -1.13
N HIS A 752 -31.54 28.06 -1.04
CA HIS A 752 -32.34 27.44 0.00
C HIS A 752 -31.55 26.39 0.78
N HIS A 753 -30.21 26.41 0.70
CA HIS A 753 -29.33 25.40 1.29
C HIS A 753 -29.69 23.96 0.83
N GLN A 754 -30.13 23.83 -0.42
CA GLN A 754 -30.65 22.57 -0.96
C GLN A 754 -29.58 21.62 -1.51
N ILE A 755 -28.31 22.05 -1.59
CA ILE A 755 -27.21 21.27 -2.19
C ILE A 755 -26.31 20.72 -1.08
N ALA A 756 -26.15 19.40 -1.00
CA ALA A 756 -25.26 18.78 -0.01
C ALA A 756 -23.77 19.08 -0.31
N PRO A 757 -22.86 19.05 0.68
CA PRO A 757 -21.44 19.35 0.48
C PRO A 757 -20.75 18.60 -0.67
N HIS A 758 -21.09 17.33 -0.88
CA HIS A 758 -20.52 16.52 -1.96
C HIS A 758 -21.14 16.77 -3.35
N GLU A 759 -22.27 17.48 -3.40
CA GLU A 759 -22.99 17.81 -4.63
C GLU A 759 -22.71 19.23 -5.12
N VAL A 760 -21.96 20.03 -4.35
CA VAL A 760 -21.64 21.42 -4.72
C VAL A 760 -20.92 21.46 -6.07
N PRO A 761 -21.45 22.19 -7.07
CA PRO A 761 -20.89 22.27 -8.42
C PRO A 761 -19.70 23.24 -8.48
N ASN A 762 -18.64 22.95 -7.73
CA ASN A 762 -17.50 23.84 -7.50
C ASN A 762 -16.84 24.36 -8.80
N ARG A 763 -16.75 23.52 -9.84
CA ARG A 763 -16.20 23.95 -11.14
C ARG A 763 -17.06 25.00 -11.82
N ALA A 764 -18.39 24.82 -11.81
CA ALA A 764 -19.31 25.79 -12.39
C ALA A 764 -19.30 27.10 -11.57
N ASN A 765 -19.27 27.00 -10.25
CA ASN A 765 -19.17 28.15 -9.34
C ASN A 765 -17.95 29.02 -9.65
N ILE A 766 -16.76 28.40 -9.67
CA ILE A 766 -15.52 29.13 -9.88
C ILE A 766 -15.39 29.62 -11.33
N ALA A 767 -15.84 28.83 -12.32
CA ALA A 767 -15.82 29.25 -13.72
C ALA A 767 -16.74 30.45 -13.97
N ALA A 768 -17.94 30.49 -13.38
CA ALA A 768 -18.87 31.61 -13.53
C ALA A 768 -18.35 32.89 -12.86
N LEU A 769 -17.76 32.79 -11.67
CA LEU A 769 -17.10 33.95 -11.04
C LEU A 769 -15.93 34.45 -11.90
N ARG A 770 -15.14 33.53 -12.46
CA ARG A 770 -14.02 33.88 -13.34
C ARG A 770 -14.47 34.62 -14.60
N SER A 771 -15.56 34.18 -15.23
CA SER A 771 -16.07 34.75 -16.49
C SER A 771 -16.57 36.19 -16.34
N ILE A 772 -17.01 36.59 -15.14
CA ILE A 772 -17.43 37.99 -14.85
C ILE A 772 -16.28 38.89 -14.36
N GLY A 773 -15.04 38.38 -14.35
CA GLY A 773 -13.84 39.18 -14.07
C GLY A 773 -13.27 39.05 -12.67
N VAL A 774 -13.85 38.20 -11.80
CA VAL A 774 -13.38 38.01 -10.42
C VAL A 774 -11.94 37.49 -10.40
N ARG A 775 -11.14 38.05 -9.48
CA ARG A 775 -9.74 37.72 -9.24
C ARG A 775 -9.42 37.49 -7.75
N THR A 776 -10.29 37.91 -6.84
CA THR A 776 -10.18 37.63 -5.41
C THR A 776 -11.51 37.10 -4.89
N VAL A 777 -11.46 36.01 -4.12
CA VAL A 777 -12.62 35.35 -3.51
C VAL A 777 -12.41 35.30 -2.00
N ILE A 778 -13.38 35.77 -1.23
CA ILE A 778 -13.45 35.55 0.22
C ILE A 778 -14.54 34.52 0.47
N ALA A 779 -14.17 33.36 0.97
CA ALA A 779 -15.06 32.22 1.10
C ALA A 779 -15.33 31.95 2.59
N PHE A 780 -16.59 32.00 3.00
CA PHE A 780 -17.00 31.73 4.38
C PHE A 780 -17.46 30.29 4.52
N SER A 781 -16.99 29.60 5.55
CA SER A 781 -17.46 28.26 5.87
C SER A 781 -17.67 28.12 7.37
N ALA A 782 -18.79 27.48 7.73
CA ALA A 782 -18.94 26.83 9.02
C ALA A 782 -17.86 25.76 9.19
N VAL A 783 -17.25 25.70 10.37
CA VAL A 783 -16.30 24.66 10.78
C VAL A 783 -16.57 24.18 12.20
N GLY A 784 -16.23 22.92 12.46
CA GLY A 784 -16.01 22.44 13.82
C GLY A 784 -14.58 22.72 14.26
N SER A 785 -14.38 23.03 15.53
CA SER A 785 -13.05 23.18 16.12
C SER A 785 -12.46 21.83 16.49
N LEU A 786 -11.22 21.63 16.08
CA LEU A 786 -10.40 20.50 16.51
C LEU A 786 -9.42 20.92 17.60
N GLN A 787 -9.53 22.10 18.22
CA GLN A 787 -8.62 22.54 19.28
C GLN A 787 -9.36 23.26 20.41
N GLU A 788 -9.01 22.95 21.65
CA GLU A 788 -9.68 23.57 22.81
C GLU A 788 -9.47 25.10 22.87
N ALA A 789 -8.33 25.57 22.37
CA ALA A 789 -8.00 27.00 22.31
C ALA A 789 -8.85 27.76 21.27
N ILE A 790 -9.43 27.07 20.28
CA ILE A 790 -10.27 27.65 19.23
C ILE A 790 -11.72 27.37 19.60
N LYS A 791 -12.39 28.37 20.18
CA LYS A 791 -13.69 28.19 20.83
C LYS A 791 -14.84 28.42 19.84
N PRO A 792 -16.02 27.81 20.05
CA PRO A 792 -17.22 28.20 19.31
C PRO A 792 -17.44 29.72 19.38
N ARG A 793 -17.76 30.32 18.22
CA ARG A 793 -17.82 31.76 17.93
C ARG A 793 -16.49 32.44 17.55
N ASP A 794 -15.36 31.75 17.66
CA ASP A 794 -14.09 32.24 17.13
C ASP A 794 -14.05 32.16 15.60
N PHE A 795 -13.13 32.93 15.02
CA PHE A 795 -12.84 32.93 13.59
C PHE A 795 -11.42 32.42 13.35
N VAL A 796 -11.20 31.69 12.26
CA VAL A 796 -9.87 31.17 11.89
C VAL A 796 -9.57 31.52 10.44
N VAL A 797 -8.38 32.05 10.20
CA VAL A 797 -7.83 32.23 8.84
C VAL A 797 -6.90 31.04 8.57
N PRO A 798 -7.30 30.06 7.75
CA PRO A 798 -6.48 28.89 7.48
C PRO A 798 -5.35 29.23 6.51
N ASP A 799 -4.18 28.68 6.77
CA ASP A 799 -3.01 28.76 5.90
C ASP A 799 -2.69 27.42 5.21
N GLN A 800 -3.21 26.31 5.74
CA GLN A 800 -3.02 24.96 5.21
C GLN A 800 -4.32 24.15 5.18
N ILE A 801 -4.37 23.11 4.34
CA ILE A 801 -5.54 22.23 4.22
C ILE A 801 -5.15 20.75 4.08
N ILE A 802 -5.86 19.87 4.79
CA ILE A 802 -5.75 18.42 4.71
C ILE A 802 -6.98 17.87 3.98
N ASP A 803 -6.74 17.10 2.92
CA ASP A 803 -7.78 16.43 2.14
C ASP A 803 -8.18 15.08 2.76
N ARG A 804 -9.41 15.00 3.25
CA ARG A 804 -10.05 13.76 3.71
C ARG A 804 -11.32 13.44 2.92
N THR A 805 -11.45 14.00 1.72
CA THR A 805 -12.54 13.69 0.80
C THR A 805 -12.25 12.39 0.04
N LYS A 806 -13.29 11.73 -0.48
CA LYS A 806 -13.20 10.39 -1.11
C LYS A 806 -12.93 10.48 -2.62
N GLY A 807 -12.52 11.63 -3.13
CA GLY A 807 -12.28 11.84 -4.56
C GLY A 807 -13.53 11.83 -5.45
N VAL A 808 -14.74 11.85 -4.86
CA VAL A 808 -16.02 11.87 -5.59
C VAL A 808 -16.27 13.22 -6.27
N ARG A 809 -15.72 14.29 -5.70
CA ARG A 809 -15.94 15.68 -6.14
C ARG A 809 -14.91 16.08 -7.18
N PRO A 810 -15.32 16.62 -8.34
CA PRO A 810 -14.37 17.15 -9.30
C PRO A 810 -13.57 18.33 -8.74
N PHE A 811 -12.23 18.26 -8.81
CA PHE A 811 -11.33 19.22 -8.17
C PHE A 811 -10.31 19.87 -9.14
N THR A 812 -10.46 19.66 -10.45
CA THR A 812 -9.59 20.26 -11.47
C THR A 812 -10.39 20.72 -12.69
N PHE A 813 -9.88 21.77 -13.35
CA PHE A 813 -10.34 22.20 -14.67
C PHE A 813 -9.61 21.48 -15.81
N PHE A 814 -8.50 20.78 -15.52
CA PHE A 814 -7.67 20.09 -16.50
C PHE A 814 -8.00 18.60 -16.52
N GLU A 815 -8.74 18.21 -17.54
CA GLU A 815 -9.16 16.84 -17.81
C GLU A 815 -9.40 16.69 -19.33
N SER A 816 -9.85 15.53 -19.78
CA SER A 816 -10.26 15.32 -21.19
C SER A 816 -9.19 15.66 -22.24
N GLY A 817 -7.93 15.34 -21.94
CA GLY A 817 -6.79 15.54 -22.85
C GLY A 817 -5.93 16.76 -22.54
N VAL A 818 -6.21 17.52 -21.48
CA VAL A 818 -5.32 18.57 -20.96
C VAL A 818 -4.80 18.15 -19.60
N VAL A 819 -3.48 17.96 -19.48
CA VAL A 819 -2.82 17.65 -18.21
C VAL A 819 -2.04 18.87 -17.77
N ALA A 820 -2.33 19.36 -16.56
CA ALA A 820 -1.57 20.44 -15.94
C ALA A 820 -1.19 20.08 -14.49
N HIS A 821 0.08 20.33 -14.15
CA HIS A 821 0.59 20.22 -12.78
C HIS A 821 0.60 21.63 -12.17
N VAL A 822 -0.32 21.88 -11.25
CA VAL A 822 -0.43 23.17 -10.54
C VAL A 822 0.13 23.00 -9.13
N PRO A 823 1.14 23.80 -8.72
CA PRO A 823 1.66 23.75 -7.36
C PRO A 823 0.56 24.14 -6.36
N PHE A 824 0.40 23.35 -5.30
CA PHE A 824 -0.63 23.51 -4.27
C PHE A 824 -0.06 23.44 -2.84
N GLY A 825 1.22 23.77 -2.67
CA GLY A 825 1.89 23.76 -1.36
C GLY A 825 1.32 24.80 -0.38
N ASP A 826 0.85 25.93 -0.92
CA ASP A 826 0.20 27.02 -0.17
C ASP A 826 -1.21 27.21 -0.74
N PRO A 827 -2.24 26.62 -0.12
CA PRO A 827 -3.60 26.58 -0.66
C PRO A 827 -4.36 27.92 -0.57
N PHE A 828 -3.92 28.81 0.32
CA PHE A 828 -4.54 30.12 0.57
C PHE A 828 -3.55 31.26 0.29
N ASP A 829 -4.07 32.41 -0.12
CA ASP A 829 -3.22 33.53 -0.55
C ASP A 829 -2.76 34.35 0.66
N GLU A 830 -1.46 34.34 0.95
CA GLU A 830 -0.89 35.03 2.12
C GLU A 830 -1.09 36.56 2.09
N ASN A 831 -1.16 37.19 0.90
CA ASN A 831 -1.37 38.63 0.80
C ASN A 831 -2.81 39.00 1.19
N VAL A 832 -3.80 38.20 0.76
CA VAL A 832 -5.20 38.40 1.18
C VAL A 832 -5.38 38.00 2.64
N ALA A 833 -4.78 36.89 3.09
CA ALA A 833 -4.87 36.45 4.48
C ALA A 833 -4.33 37.50 5.47
N LYS A 834 -3.29 38.27 5.10
CA LYS A 834 -2.79 39.39 5.92
C LYS A 834 -3.81 40.51 6.06
N ILE A 835 -4.45 40.92 4.95
CA ILE A 835 -5.48 41.95 4.95
C ILE A 835 -6.67 41.51 5.83
N VAL A 836 -7.08 40.25 5.70
CA VAL A 836 -8.16 39.67 6.53
C VAL A 836 -7.80 39.69 8.02
N ARG A 837 -6.56 39.32 8.38
CA ARG A 837 -6.08 39.35 9.77
C ARG A 837 -6.13 40.75 10.38
N GLU A 838 -5.74 41.77 9.62
CA GLU A 838 -5.79 43.17 10.05
C GLU A 838 -7.22 43.63 10.37
N CYS A 839 -8.24 43.05 9.72
CA CYS A 839 -9.65 43.33 9.98
C CYS A 839 -10.22 42.67 11.25
N GLY A 840 -9.42 41.90 12.00
CA GLY A 840 -9.87 41.19 13.22
C GLY A 840 -10.47 42.11 14.29
N HIS A 841 -10.03 43.36 14.35
CA HIS A 841 -10.56 44.40 15.26
C HIS A 841 -12.05 44.69 15.07
N SER A 842 -12.64 44.26 13.96
CA SER A 842 -14.06 44.45 13.64
C SER A 842 -14.98 43.42 14.31
N LEU A 843 -14.45 42.33 14.87
CA LEU A 843 -15.24 41.33 15.61
C LEU A 843 -15.62 41.86 16.99
N GLU A 844 -16.88 41.63 17.41
CA GLU A 844 -17.40 42.06 18.73
C GLU A 844 -17.95 40.89 19.54
N GLY A 845 -17.92 41.03 20.87
CA GLY A 845 -18.42 40.05 21.83
C GLY A 845 -17.35 39.59 22.82
N ASP A 846 -17.75 39.34 24.07
CA ASP A 846 -16.84 38.93 25.13
C ASP A 846 -16.11 37.63 24.76
N GLY A 847 -14.80 37.75 24.53
CA GLY A 847 -13.89 36.63 24.32
C GLY A 847 -13.88 36.01 22.92
N VAL A 848 -14.42 36.69 21.89
CA VAL A 848 -14.30 36.26 20.48
C VAL A 848 -12.89 36.58 19.96
N ILE A 849 -12.20 35.56 19.42
CA ILE A 849 -10.81 35.68 18.93
C ILE A 849 -10.75 35.36 17.44
N LEU A 850 -9.98 36.15 16.68
CA LEU A 850 -9.52 35.77 15.34
C LEU A 850 -8.17 35.05 15.46
N HIS A 851 -8.14 33.79 15.05
CA HIS A 851 -6.92 32.98 14.99
C HIS A 851 -6.24 33.18 13.63
N ASP A 852 -5.00 33.67 13.68
CA ASP A 852 -4.25 34.10 12.50
C ASP A 852 -3.88 32.99 11.51
N ARG A 853 -3.81 31.74 12.00
CA ARG A 853 -3.40 30.56 11.24
C ARG A 853 -4.16 29.33 11.71
N GLY A 854 -4.25 28.33 10.85
CA GLY A 854 -4.90 27.07 11.17
C GLY A 854 -4.86 26.07 10.02
N THR A 855 -4.66 24.79 10.35
CA THR A 855 -4.76 23.73 9.36
C THR A 855 -6.20 23.24 9.27
N LEU A 856 -6.86 23.51 8.14
CA LEU A 856 -8.23 23.06 7.88
C LEU A 856 -8.24 21.59 7.44
N VAL A 857 -9.05 20.76 8.07
CA VAL A 857 -9.36 19.41 7.56
C VAL A 857 -10.66 19.46 6.77
N CYS A 858 -10.64 19.02 5.51
CA CYS A 858 -11.87 18.91 4.72
C CYS A 858 -12.26 17.44 4.58
N MET A 859 -13.32 17.02 5.27
CA MET A 859 -13.85 15.66 5.22
C MET A 859 -15.01 15.51 4.23
N GLU A 860 -15.39 14.26 3.95
CA GLU A 860 -16.56 13.98 3.11
C GLU A 860 -17.87 14.15 3.90
N GLY A 861 -18.67 15.16 3.53
CA GLY A 861 -20.02 15.37 4.07
C GLY A 861 -21.10 14.54 3.35
N PRO A 862 -22.35 14.52 3.86
CA PRO A 862 -22.93 15.47 4.82
C PRO A 862 -22.88 15.01 6.28
N GLN A 863 -22.34 13.83 6.57
CA GLN A 863 -22.28 13.30 7.93
C GLN A 863 -21.18 13.98 8.74
N PHE A 864 -21.48 14.38 9.98
CA PHE A 864 -20.47 14.84 10.95
C PHE A 864 -19.47 13.75 11.30
N SER A 865 -18.29 14.15 11.77
CA SER A 865 -17.24 13.23 12.23
C SER A 865 -17.76 12.31 13.34
N THR A 866 -17.31 11.07 13.35
CA THR A 866 -17.29 10.29 14.59
C THR A 866 -16.24 10.85 15.55
N ARG A 867 -16.38 10.62 16.88
CA ARG A 867 -15.35 11.05 17.85
C ARG A 867 -13.96 10.51 17.51
N ALA A 868 -13.90 9.31 16.95
CA ALA A 868 -12.66 8.68 16.51
C ALA A 868 -12.02 9.45 15.34
N GLU A 869 -12.82 9.90 14.37
CA GLU A 869 -12.36 10.74 13.27
C GLU A 869 -11.88 12.10 13.77
N SER A 870 -12.65 12.77 14.63
CA SER A 870 -12.26 14.06 15.23
C SER A 870 -10.90 13.94 15.95
N ASN A 871 -10.72 12.92 16.78
CA ASN A 871 -9.46 12.68 17.49
C ASN A 871 -8.29 12.31 16.55
N MET A 872 -8.56 11.59 15.47
CA MET A 872 -7.57 11.32 14.42
C MET A 872 -7.13 12.63 13.74
N TYR A 873 -8.07 13.49 13.37
CA TYR A 873 -7.78 14.76 12.71
C TYR A 873 -7.00 15.73 13.62
N ARG A 874 -7.31 15.73 14.92
CA ARG A 874 -6.50 16.41 15.95
C ARG A 874 -5.06 15.92 15.96
N SER A 875 -4.85 14.60 15.91
CA SER A 875 -3.51 14.02 15.91
C SER A 875 -2.67 14.37 14.67
N PHE A 876 -3.32 14.79 13.58
CA PHE A 876 -2.63 15.28 12.37
C PHE A 876 -2.24 16.77 12.47
N GLY A 877 -2.56 17.44 13.58
CA GLY A 877 -2.39 18.88 13.72
C GLY A 877 -3.52 19.70 13.11
N GLY A 878 -4.67 19.08 12.80
CA GLY A 878 -5.85 19.81 12.34
C GLY A 878 -6.33 20.82 13.39
N SER A 879 -6.57 22.06 12.96
CA SER A 879 -7.09 23.14 13.80
C SER A 879 -8.61 23.21 13.78
N VAL A 880 -9.18 23.05 12.59
CA VAL A 880 -10.61 23.16 12.32
C VAL A 880 -11.00 22.17 11.22
N ILE A 881 -12.28 21.79 11.15
CA ILE A 881 -12.80 20.81 10.19
C ILE A 881 -14.05 21.32 9.48
N ASN A 882 -14.12 21.13 8.16
CA ASN A 882 -15.34 21.32 7.38
C ASN A 882 -15.56 20.21 6.35
N MET A 883 -16.59 20.43 5.52
CA MET A 883 -16.99 19.48 4.49
C MET A 883 -16.96 20.04 3.08
N SER A 884 -16.54 21.30 2.83
CA SER A 884 -16.78 21.96 1.53
C SER A 884 -15.61 22.74 0.92
N ALA A 885 -14.56 23.10 1.68
CA ALA A 885 -13.56 24.07 1.20
C ALA A 885 -12.57 23.53 0.16
N LEU A 886 -12.32 22.21 0.13
CA LEU A 886 -11.18 21.68 -0.60
C LEU A 886 -11.26 21.83 -2.13
N PRO A 887 -12.37 21.50 -2.82
CA PRO A 887 -12.44 21.71 -4.27
C PRO A 887 -12.28 23.19 -4.65
N GLU A 888 -12.81 24.12 -3.85
CA GLU A 888 -12.63 25.56 -4.06
C GLU A 888 -11.15 25.94 -3.98
N ALA A 889 -10.44 25.51 -2.93
CA ALA A 889 -9.01 25.75 -2.76
C ALA A 889 -8.19 25.21 -3.96
N LYS A 890 -8.45 23.96 -4.39
CA LYS A 890 -7.73 23.33 -5.52
C LYS A 890 -8.02 24.02 -6.87
N LEU A 891 -9.26 24.46 -7.11
CA LEU A 891 -9.66 25.09 -8.38
C LEU A 891 -9.17 26.53 -8.53
N LEU A 892 -9.05 27.24 -7.40
CA LEU A 892 -8.62 28.64 -7.33
C LEU A 892 -7.10 28.78 -7.12
N ALA A 893 -6.40 27.71 -6.72
CA ALA A 893 -4.95 27.65 -6.56
C ALA A 893 -4.18 28.32 -7.72
N LYS A 894 -3.43 29.38 -7.37
CA LYS A 894 -2.64 30.23 -8.27
C LYS A 894 -3.41 30.90 -9.41
N ARG A 895 -4.73 31.12 -9.27
CA ARG A 895 -5.58 31.76 -10.31
C ARG A 895 -6.42 32.91 -9.80
N THR A 896 -6.75 32.87 -8.53
CA THR A 896 -7.64 33.78 -7.83
C THR A 896 -7.22 33.77 -6.37
N CYS A 897 -7.08 34.93 -5.73
CA CYS A 897 -6.71 34.98 -4.32
C CYS A 897 -7.86 34.42 -3.47
N ILE A 898 -7.59 33.56 -2.49
CA ILE A 898 -8.61 33.02 -1.58
C ILE A 898 -8.19 33.26 -0.14
N SER A 899 -9.09 33.84 0.65
CA SER A 899 -9.15 33.60 2.10
C SER A 899 -10.39 32.76 2.38
N ASN A 900 -10.24 31.69 3.16
CA ASN A 900 -11.38 30.99 3.72
C ASN A 900 -11.59 31.53 5.13
N ASP A 901 -12.61 32.32 5.38
CA ASP A 901 -12.88 32.81 6.73
C ASP A 901 -13.78 31.78 7.41
N LEU A 902 -13.18 31.04 8.34
CA LEU A 902 -13.80 29.88 8.95
C LEU A 902 -14.40 30.29 10.28
N HIS A 903 -15.71 30.15 10.38
CA HIS A 903 -16.43 30.47 11.60
C HIS A 903 -16.71 29.19 12.39
N VAL A 904 -16.28 29.16 13.66
CA VAL A 904 -16.30 27.96 14.52
C VAL A 904 -17.66 27.80 15.17
N ASP A 905 -18.42 26.79 14.75
CA ASP A 905 -19.78 26.58 15.25
C ASP A 905 -19.83 25.61 16.43
N ASP A 906 -18.87 24.70 16.58
CA ASP A 906 -18.82 23.69 17.64
C ASP A 906 -17.37 23.22 17.90
N TYR A 907 -17.16 22.32 18.87
CA TYR A 907 -15.89 21.63 19.11
C TYR A 907 -15.83 20.27 18.38
N ASP A 908 -16.58 20.08 17.30
CA ASP A 908 -16.80 18.79 16.66
C ASP A 908 -17.15 17.71 17.72
N CYS A 909 -16.99 16.43 17.37
CA CYS A 909 -17.38 15.34 18.26
C CYS A 909 -16.34 14.95 19.33
N TRP A 910 -15.19 15.64 19.47
CA TRP A 910 -14.11 15.20 20.37
C TRP A 910 -14.26 15.66 21.83
N HIS A 911 -14.99 16.75 22.08
CA HIS A 911 -15.03 17.38 23.39
C HIS A 911 -16.07 16.70 24.31
N GLU A 912 -15.59 15.92 25.29
CA GLU A 912 -16.41 15.04 26.16
C GLU A 912 -17.34 15.80 27.12
N ALA A 913 -17.06 17.07 27.41
CA ALA A 913 -17.86 17.88 28.33
C ALA A 913 -19.01 18.65 27.65
N THR A 914 -19.17 18.52 26.33
CA THR A 914 -20.28 19.10 25.56
C THR A 914 -21.18 17.99 25.02
N ALA A 915 -22.49 18.23 24.96
CA ALA A 915 -23.42 17.30 24.33
C ALA A 915 -23.00 17.04 22.87
N ASP A 916 -23.33 15.86 22.33
CA ASP A 916 -23.03 15.50 20.95
C ASP A 916 -23.51 16.58 19.96
N VAL A 917 -22.75 16.81 18.88
CA VAL A 917 -23.07 17.86 17.92
C VAL A 917 -24.43 17.63 17.29
N THR A 918 -25.38 18.53 17.55
CA THR A 918 -26.71 18.54 16.94
C THR A 918 -26.84 19.67 15.92
N VAL A 919 -27.71 19.47 14.93
CA VAL A 919 -28.04 20.51 13.94
C VAL A 919 -28.57 21.78 14.62
N GLU A 920 -29.31 21.66 15.73
CA GLU A 920 -29.85 22.79 16.47
C GLU A 920 -28.75 23.66 17.11
N MET A 921 -27.73 23.03 17.70
CA MET A 921 -26.58 23.73 18.27
C MET A 921 -25.78 24.46 17.20
N VAL A 922 -25.49 23.79 16.08
CA VAL A 922 -24.82 24.38 14.91
C VAL A 922 -25.61 25.58 14.39
N MET A 923 -26.91 25.43 14.16
CA MET A 923 -27.77 26.50 13.65
C MET A 923 -27.90 27.68 14.63
N GLY A 924 -27.89 27.41 15.94
CA GLY A 924 -27.89 28.44 16.98
C GLY A 924 -26.64 29.31 16.96
N ASN A 925 -25.46 28.67 16.92
CA ASN A 925 -24.19 29.37 16.84
C ASN A 925 -24.04 30.08 15.48
N MET A 926 -24.38 29.44 14.36
CA MET A 926 -24.37 30.08 13.04
C MET A 926 -25.19 31.38 13.00
N LYS A 927 -26.35 31.44 13.68
CA LYS A 927 -27.18 32.65 13.72
C LYS A 927 -26.53 33.78 14.51
N ALA A 928 -25.91 33.48 15.66
CA ALA A 928 -25.17 34.46 16.44
C ALA A 928 -23.97 34.99 15.66
N ASN A 929 -23.26 34.10 14.96
CA ASN A 929 -22.05 34.43 14.24
C ASN A 929 -22.30 35.06 12.88
N ALA A 930 -23.49 34.90 12.30
CA ALA A 930 -23.90 35.62 11.10
C ALA A 930 -23.83 37.14 11.27
N VAL A 931 -24.05 37.69 12.48
CA VAL A 931 -23.92 39.13 12.74
C VAL A 931 -22.46 39.56 12.68
N ASN A 932 -21.56 38.84 13.35
CA ASN A 932 -20.12 39.12 13.33
C ASN A 932 -19.50 38.88 11.95
N ALA A 933 -19.85 37.77 11.30
CA ALA A 933 -19.41 37.48 9.93
C ALA A 933 -19.83 38.60 8.97
N ARG A 934 -21.04 39.14 9.14
CA ARG A 934 -21.51 40.26 8.35
C ARG A 934 -20.64 41.52 8.52
N ARG A 935 -20.38 41.91 9.77
CA ARG A 935 -19.52 43.06 10.07
C ARG A 935 -18.08 42.87 9.59
N PHE A 936 -17.53 41.68 9.82
CA PHE A 936 -16.19 41.29 9.42
C PHE A 936 -16.02 41.34 7.90
N VAL A 937 -16.98 40.80 7.13
CA VAL A 937 -17.03 40.91 5.66
C VAL A 937 -17.00 42.36 5.22
N GLY A 938 -17.79 43.24 5.84
CA GLY A 938 -17.79 44.67 5.54
C GLY A 938 -16.41 45.31 5.72
N ALA A 939 -15.74 45.02 6.85
CA ALA A 939 -14.39 45.53 7.14
C ALA A 939 -13.33 44.99 6.17
N VAL A 940 -13.40 43.69 5.82
CA VAL A 940 -12.50 43.08 4.83
C VAL A 940 -12.70 43.69 3.45
N LEU A 941 -13.95 43.92 3.04
CA LEU A 941 -14.24 44.55 1.76
C LEU A 941 -13.83 46.02 1.72
N ASP A 942 -13.94 46.75 2.83
CA ASP A 942 -13.41 48.11 2.97
C ASP A 942 -11.88 48.14 2.82
N ALA A 943 -11.18 47.20 3.45
CA ALA A 943 -9.73 47.10 3.31
C ALA A 943 -9.33 46.73 1.87
N LEU A 944 -9.98 45.74 1.26
CA LEU A 944 -9.71 45.35 -0.13
C LEU A 944 -10.05 46.46 -1.14
N ALA A 945 -10.95 47.39 -0.81
CA ALA A 945 -11.32 48.51 -1.66
C ALA A 945 -10.24 49.61 -1.75
N LEU A 946 -9.22 49.60 -0.87
CA LEU A 946 -8.17 50.61 -0.87
C LEU A 946 -7.23 50.44 -2.07
N ASP A 947 -6.82 51.57 -2.67
CA ASP A 947 -5.96 51.58 -3.85
C ASP A 947 -4.59 50.92 -3.58
N SER A 948 -4.13 50.92 -2.32
CA SER A 948 -2.90 50.22 -1.87
C SER A 948 -2.96 48.71 -2.03
N HIS A 949 -4.16 48.11 -2.06
CA HIS A 949 -4.38 46.67 -2.23
C HIS A 949 -4.82 46.28 -3.64
N ALA A 950 -4.88 47.23 -4.58
CA ALA A 950 -5.34 46.99 -5.94
C ALA A 950 -4.56 45.87 -6.66
N ASP A 951 -3.25 45.78 -6.47
CA ASP A 951 -2.43 44.73 -7.08
C ASP A 951 -2.77 43.33 -6.53
N THR A 952 -3.00 43.22 -5.22
CA THR A 952 -3.46 41.99 -4.55
C THR A 952 -4.85 41.59 -5.02
N VAL A 953 -5.78 42.54 -5.11
CA VAL A 953 -7.17 42.29 -5.57
C VAL A 953 -7.21 41.79 -7.01
N ASN A 954 -6.33 42.33 -7.86
CA ASN A 954 -6.19 41.90 -9.25
C ASN A 954 -5.38 40.60 -9.41
N ALA A 955 -4.84 40.04 -8.32
CA ALA A 955 -4.01 38.85 -8.30
C ALA A 955 -2.74 38.95 -9.18
N LYS A 956 -2.14 40.15 -9.28
CA LYS A 956 -0.98 40.39 -10.16
C LYS A 956 0.23 39.50 -9.82
N HIS A 957 0.42 39.18 -8.54
CA HIS A 957 1.51 38.30 -8.08
C HIS A 957 1.33 36.82 -8.48
N LEU A 958 0.15 36.43 -8.97
CA LEU A 958 -0.14 35.07 -9.45
C LEU A 958 -0.11 34.97 -11.00
N GLU A 959 0.11 36.08 -11.71
CA GLU A 959 0.15 36.10 -13.17
C GLU A 959 1.28 35.21 -13.72
N GLY A 960 1.01 34.51 -14.84
CA GLY A 960 1.98 33.59 -15.45
C GLY A 960 2.18 32.26 -14.72
N GLY A 961 1.64 32.07 -13.51
CA GLY A 961 1.89 30.87 -12.68
C GLY A 961 1.44 29.54 -13.28
N VAL A 962 0.51 29.56 -14.26
CA VAL A 962 -0.03 28.37 -14.94
C VAL A 962 0.66 28.09 -16.28
N LYS A 963 1.42 29.07 -16.83
CA LYS A 963 1.98 29.02 -18.19
C LYS A 963 2.90 27.83 -18.44
N PHE A 964 3.66 27.43 -17.41
CA PHE A 964 4.60 26.30 -17.46
C PHE A 964 4.04 25.03 -16.81
N GLY A 965 2.79 25.06 -16.34
CA GLY A 965 2.16 23.93 -15.65
C GLY A 965 1.47 22.95 -16.60
N ILE A 966 1.08 23.36 -17.81
CA ILE A 966 0.41 22.47 -18.76
C ILE A 966 1.46 21.63 -19.50
N SER A 967 1.39 20.31 -19.29
CA SER A 967 2.33 19.35 -19.85
C SER A 967 1.88 18.84 -21.23
N THR A 968 0.59 18.86 -21.52
CA THR A 968 0.06 18.39 -22.82
C THR A 968 0.13 19.51 -23.87
N PRO A 969 0.77 19.29 -25.04
CA PRO A 969 0.79 20.28 -26.11
C PRO A 969 -0.64 20.55 -26.64
N GLN A 970 -0.93 21.82 -26.94
CA GLN A 970 -2.25 22.27 -27.42
C GLN A 970 -2.76 21.49 -28.66
N THR A 971 -1.84 21.04 -29.52
CA THR A 971 -2.16 20.23 -30.69
C THR A 971 -2.81 18.88 -30.34
N ALA A 972 -2.63 18.40 -29.12
CA ALA A 972 -3.21 17.16 -28.62
C ALA A 972 -4.48 17.36 -27.77
N TRP A 973 -4.95 18.60 -27.61
CA TRP A 973 -6.17 18.89 -26.84
C TRP A 973 -7.41 18.51 -27.64
N SER A 974 -8.39 17.90 -26.97
CA SER A 974 -9.71 17.68 -27.55
C SER A 974 -10.44 18.99 -27.81
N GLU A 975 -11.37 19.01 -28.76
CA GLU A 975 -12.18 20.22 -29.06
C GLU A 975 -13.02 20.68 -27.85
N ASP A 976 -13.52 19.73 -27.04
CA ASP A 976 -14.21 20.04 -25.78
C ASP A 976 -13.26 20.71 -24.77
N ALA A 977 -12.03 20.21 -24.65
CA ALA A 977 -11.05 20.81 -23.76
C ALA A 977 -10.61 22.20 -24.23
N LYS A 978 -10.47 22.43 -25.54
CA LYS A 978 -10.20 23.77 -26.09
C LYS A 978 -11.30 24.76 -25.72
N LYS A 979 -12.57 24.40 -25.91
CA LYS A 979 -13.72 25.25 -25.53
C LYS A 979 -13.73 25.56 -24.03
N LYS A 980 -13.47 24.55 -23.18
CA LYS A 980 -13.38 24.72 -21.73
C LYS A 980 -12.22 25.63 -21.32
N MET A 981 -11.06 25.47 -21.94
CA MET A 981 -9.90 26.31 -21.66
C MET A 981 -10.09 27.74 -22.17
N ASP A 982 -10.69 27.94 -23.34
CA ASP A 982 -11.01 29.26 -23.87
C ASP A 982 -12.04 30.01 -22.99
N PHE A 983 -13.03 29.30 -22.43
CA PHE A 983 -13.95 29.91 -21.47
C PHE A 983 -13.24 30.45 -20.22
N LEU A 984 -12.24 29.74 -19.69
CA LEU A 984 -11.50 30.15 -18.50
C LEU A 984 -10.37 31.15 -18.80
N PHE A 985 -9.78 31.05 -19.99
CA PHE A 985 -8.59 31.77 -20.45
C PHE A 985 -8.80 32.29 -21.87
N PRO A 986 -9.76 33.22 -22.08
CA PRO A 986 -10.08 33.70 -23.41
C PRO A 986 -8.86 34.36 -24.06
N GLY A 987 -8.50 33.90 -25.25
CA GLY A 987 -7.37 34.44 -26.04
C GLY A 987 -5.97 34.09 -25.51
N TYR A 988 -5.86 33.21 -24.52
CA TYR A 988 -4.57 32.82 -23.95
C TYR A 988 -3.90 31.65 -24.67
N PHE A 989 -4.68 30.69 -25.18
CA PHE A 989 -4.19 29.47 -25.81
C PHE A 989 -4.35 29.45 -27.32
#